data_AF-A0A6J0ZAC3-F1
#
_entry.id   AF-A0A6J0ZAC3-F1
#
_cell.length_a   1.000
_cell.length_b   1.000
_cell.length_c   1.000
_cell.angle_alpha   90.00
_cell.angle_beta   90.00
_cell.angle_gamma   90.00
#
_symmetry.space_group_name_H-M   'P 1'
#
loop_
_entity.id
_entity.type
_entity.pdbx_description
1 polymer ?
#
loop_
_entity_poly.entity_id
_entity_poly.type
_entity_poly.pdbx_seq_one_letter_code
_entity_poly.pdbx_strand_id
1 'polypeptide(L)'
;MSTAEAAETPEAREPSGRIKFSSPRQIPIVGVVTEDEEVQGAFKSMDLNRVIKLFEETGKDDLEERQLKSVKKLVQCYQNGFPLRDLAQIFKILNLCTEKIKTQPHFIEPAYNIIKLCGLPFLKKKASDEITYAEDTANSVGLLGDLMKIPNSELRIQICKCIIDFYHAEPPKKHITGYQQASSSYKIKMAEVGGLAKTMVQSLELLENQLVEKLWVLKALQHLSTSEVNCTLMVKAQAASGICAHLNDPDPSGQLLFRSSEILWNLLEKSSKEEIIQQLSNLKCLLALKEVFKNLFIRGVSHYDRQLRNDILVITTIISQNPGAPMIESGFTRDLILFATFNEVKSQNPLVKGVKVSNSYEDFELKKLLFNIIVILCKDLSTIQLLIDGKIILALFTYVKKPEKHKILEWSAAQYEELQLHAIATLSSVAPFLIDEYMFYTGNARVLEFLTWCDNEDSFFSHGNSFHGAGGRGNKFAQMRYSLRLLRAMVYLENDTINKDLCEKGAIQQLIGIFKNTISKYNDKEEAILLEIQSDILLILSGLCEYHIPGKEIFGTGGVDIILHVMKTDPKKLQSGLGYNILLYSTLDSIWCCILGCYPSEDYFLEKEGIFLLLDLLALNQKKFCSLILGIMVEFCDNPKTAAHVNAWRGKKDQTAASLLIKLWRKEEKELGVKRDKYGKIVDTKKPLFTSFQEEQKIIPLPANCPTVAVMDVAENIRAKIYAVLGKLDFENLPGLSAEDFVTLCIIHRYLDFKIGEIWNEIYEEIKLEKLRPVTTDKKILESITAASENIGKMVVSLQSEMIESQARQDVQNEQKVYAKIQATHKQRELANKSWENFLARTSNAKTLKKTKRLQEKAIESSRYGERPQNATFHRTDIKGLNATVPSGGVVTVESTPARLVGGPLADTDIALKKLPIRGGALQRVKAVKTVDEPKKSEPT
;
A
#
# COMPACT_ATOMS: atom_id res chain seq x y z
N MET A 1 -15.40 -17.59 -19.30
CA MET A 1 -15.13 -18.39 -20.52
C MET A 1 -14.34 -17.49 -21.45
N SER A 2 -13.13 -17.77 -21.92
CA SER A 2 -12.20 -18.91 -21.80
C SER A 2 -10.79 -18.33 -22.06
N THR A 3 -9.79 -18.76 -21.26
CA THR A 3 -8.38 -19.13 -21.63
C THR A 3 -7.61 -18.26 -22.65
N ALA A 4 -6.32 -17.93 -22.53
CA ALA A 4 -5.19 -18.36 -21.70
C ALA A 4 -4.01 -17.37 -21.85
N GLU A 5 -2.98 -17.61 -21.06
CA GLU A 5 -1.66 -16.96 -20.92
C GLU A 5 -0.87 -16.72 -22.21
N ALA A 6 0.00 -15.69 -22.22
CA ALA A 6 1.46 -15.83 -22.37
C ALA A 6 2.17 -14.47 -22.50
N ALA A 7 3.37 -14.41 -21.93
CA ALA A 7 4.36 -13.34 -22.03
C ALA A 7 5.10 -13.38 -23.37
N GLU A 8 5.63 -12.24 -23.85
CA GLU A 8 6.92 -12.15 -24.56
C GLU A 8 7.35 -10.70 -24.86
N THR A 9 8.67 -10.51 -24.82
CA THR A 9 9.52 -9.34 -25.11
C THR A 9 9.52 -8.91 -26.60
N PRO A 10 9.85 -7.65 -26.96
CA PRO A 10 10.12 -7.29 -28.35
C PRO A 10 11.63 -7.19 -28.65
N GLU A 11 12.11 -8.03 -29.58
CA GLU A 11 13.31 -7.81 -30.39
C GLU A 11 12.97 -6.88 -31.58
N ALA A 12 13.85 -5.92 -31.89
CA ALA A 12 13.75 -5.07 -33.09
C ALA A 12 14.82 -5.48 -34.13
N ARG A 13 14.35 -5.80 -35.33
CA ARG A 13 15.13 -6.13 -36.54
C ARG A 13 15.47 -4.87 -37.35
N GLU A 14 16.70 -4.83 -37.89
CA GLU A 14 17.19 -3.88 -38.88
C GLU A 14 16.54 -4.05 -40.28
N PRO A 15 16.54 -3.00 -41.13
CA PRO A 15 16.25 -3.13 -42.56
C PRO A 15 17.51 -2.99 -43.44
N SER A 16 17.60 -3.87 -44.45
CA SER A 16 18.57 -3.85 -45.53
C SER A 16 18.03 -3.15 -46.79
N GLY A 17 18.88 -2.41 -47.52
CA GLY A 17 18.62 -1.98 -48.90
C GLY A 17 19.83 -1.32 -49.57
N ARG A 18 20.45 -2.02 -50.54
CA ARG A 18 21.63 -1.62 -51.34
C ARG A 18 21.24 -0.94 -52.67
N ILE A 19 22.11 -0.06 -53.18
CA ILE A 19 22.29 0.18 -54.63
C ILE A 19 23.79 0.14 -54.99
N LYS A 20 24.11 -0.50 -56.11
CA LYS A 20 25.46 -0.79 -56.68
C LYS A 20 25.86 0.24 -57.76
N PHE A 21 27.17 0.39 -57.98
CA PHE A 21 27.77 0.65 -59.32
C PHE A 21 29.01 -0.26 -59.52
N SER A 22 29.33 -0.56 -60.78
CA SER A 22 30.05 -1.76 -61.24
C SER A 22 31.37 -1.49 -62.01
N SER A 23 32.43 -2.23 -61.63
CA SER A 23 33.49 -2.89 -62.45
C SER A 23 34.51 -2.04 -63.25
N PRO A 24 35.66 -2.59 -63.74
CA PRO A 24 36.18 -3.97 -63.64
C PRO A 24 37.65 -4.10 -63.16
N ARG A 25 38.05 -5.35 -62.90
CA ARG A 25 39.39 -5.81 -62.51
C ARG A 25 40.40 -5.71 -63.67
N GLN A 26 41.60 -5.22 -63.39
CA GLN A 26 42.82 -5.50 -64.14
C GLN A 26 43.83 -6.17 -63.20
N ILE A 27 44.36 -7.32 -63.63
CA ILE A 27 45.60 -7.92 -63.12
C ILE A 27 46.71 -7.39 -64.03
N PRO A 28 47.84 -6.91 -63.48
CA PRO A 28 49.10 -7.44 -63.98
C PRO A 28 50.23 -7.60 -62.94
N ILE A 29 50.96 -8.71 -63.12
CA ILE A 29 52.42 -8.81 -63.24
C ILE A 29 53.26 -8.83 -61.94
N VAL A 30 53.96 -9.96 -61.84
CA VAL A 30 55.15 -10.22 -61.01
C VAL A 30 56.24 -9.21 -61.34
N GLY A 31 56.54 -8.33 -60.38
CA GLY A 31 57.74 -7.49 -60.37
C GLY A 31 58.62 -7.90 -59.20
N VAL A 32 59.78 -8.47 -59.50
CA VAL A 32 60.88 -8.64 -58.56
C VAL A 32 61.44 -7.25 -58.25
N VAL A 33 61.26 -6.78 -57.01
CA VAL A 33 61.93 -5.59 -56.46
C VAL A 33 62.38 -5.93 -55.05
N THR A 34 63.68 -6.17 -54.95
CA THR A 34 64.62 -5.93 -53.84
C THR A 34 64.06 -5.74 -52.43
N GLU A 35 64.56 -6.60 -51.53
CA GLU A 35 64.72 -6.38 -50.09
C GLU A 35 65.26 -4.96 -49.84
N ASP A 36 64.42 -4.03 -49.34
CA ASP A 36 64.88 -2.85 -48.55
C ASP A 36 63.77 -1.89 -48.02
N GLU A 37 62.47 -2.15 -48.19
CA GLU A 37 61.41 -1.25 -47.67
C GLU A 37 60.56 -1.76 -46.47
N GLU A 38 60.94 -2.85 -45.80
CA GLU A 38 60.09 -3.47 -44.74
C GLU A 38 60.22 -2.91 -43.30
N VAL A 39 61.03 -1.89 -43.00
CA VAL A 39 61.33 -1.55 -41.58
C VAL A 39 60.47 -0.43 -40.96
N GLN A 40 59.50 0.17 -41.66
CA GLN A 40 58.81 1.37 -41.13
C GLN A 40 57.53 1.15 -40.28
N GLY A 41 57.17 -0.10 -39.96
CA GLY A 41 55.94 -0.41 -39.17
C GLY A 41 56.16 -1.03 -37.78
N ALA A 42 57.39 -1.44 -37.45
CA ALA A 42 57.67 -2.21 -36.23
C ALA A 42 58.03 -1.31 -35.03
N PHE A 43 57.57 -1.67 -33.83
CA PHE A 43 58.07 -1.09 -32.58
C PHE A 43 59.60 -1.23 -32.54
N LYS A 44 60.34 -0.12 -32.45
CA LYS A 44 61.78 -0.16 -32.19
C LYS A 44 61.99 -0.82 -30.82
N SER A 45 62.57 -2.02 -30.81
CA SER A 45 62.78 -2.78 -29.58
C SER A 45 63.71 -2.01 -28.63
N MET A 46 63.22 -1.70 -27.44
CA MET A 46 63.98 -1.09 -26.37
C MET A 46 64.07 -2.08 -25.19
N ASP A 47 65.25 -2.22 -24.60
CA ASP A 47 65.44 -3.00 -23.38
C ASP A 47 65.15 -2.12 -22.15
N LEU A 48 63.90 -2.18 -21.67
CA LEU A 48 63.43 -1.39 -20.52
C LEU A 48 64.14 -1.79 -19.22
N ASN A 49 64.55 -3.06 -19.06
CA ASN A 49 65.30 -3.51 -17.88
C ASN A 49 66.69 -2.89 -17.81
N ARG A 50 67.35 -2.69 -18.96
CA ARG A 50 68.61 -1.96 -19.02
C ARG A 50 68.45 -0.49 -18.64
N VAL A 51 67.33 0.14 -19.01
CA VAL A 51 67.01 1.52 -18.60
C VAL A 51 66.77 1.58 -17.08
N ILE A 52 66.01 0.65 -16.51
CA ILE A 52 65.78 0.58 -15.06
C ILE A 52 67.11 0.43 -14.30
N LYS A 53 67.98 -0.50 -14.71
CA LYS A 53 69.31 -0.68 -14.10
C LYS A 53 70.16 0.60 -14.15
N LEU A 54 70.11 1.33 -15.27
CA LEU A 54 70.82 2.62 -15.41
C LEU A 54 70.32 3.66 -14.39
N PHE A 55 69.04 3.64 -14.03
CA PHE A 55 68.47 4.53 -13.02
C PHE A 55 68.78 4.12 -11.57
N GLU A 56 69.00 2.82 -11.33
CA GLU A 56 69.38 2.25 -10.03
C GLU A 56 70.90 2.40 -9.74
N GLU A 57 71.74 2.64 -10.75
CA GLU A 57 73.17 2.93 -10.57
C GLU A 57 73.39 4.29 -9.86
N THR A 58 74.31 4.34 -8.89
CA THR A 58 74.75 5.58 -8.21
C THR A 58 76.27 5.75 -8.34
N GLY A 59 76.75 6.95 -8.71
CA GLY A 59 78.18 7.32 -8.55
C GLY A 59 79.10 7.33 -9.78
N LYS A 60 78.61 7.61 -11.01
CA LYS A 60 79.48 7.85 -12.20
C LYS A 60 79.29 9.27 -12.74
N ASP A 61 80.40 9.91 -13.15
CA ASP A 61 80.36 11.12 -13.98
C ASP A 61 79.60 10.82 -15.29
N ASP A 62 78.80 11.76 -15.78
CA ASP A 62 77.98 11.65 -17.01
C ASP A 62 76.73 10.73 -16.91
N LEU A 63 76.36 10.29 -15.70
CA LEU A 63 75.20 9.41 -15.49
C LEU A 63 73.84 10.08 -15.78
N GLU A 64 73.68 11.35 -15.40
CA GLU A 64 72.44 12.12 -15.60
C GLU A 64 72.12 12.30 -17.08
N GLU A 65 73.09 12.68 -17.91
CA GLU A 65 72.89 12.88 -19.35
C GLU A 65 72.51 11.57 -20.07
N ARG A 66 73.13 10.45 -19.67
CA ARG A 66 72.79 9.11 -20.18
C ARG A 66 71.39 8.66 -19.77
N GLN A 67 70.96 8.96 -18.55
CA GLN A 67 69.60 8.69 -18.07
C GLN A 67 68.56 9.49 -18.89
N LEU A 68 68.78 10.81 -19.06
CA LEU A 68 67.90 11.68 -19.85
C LEU A 68 67.80 11.24 -21.32
N LYS A 69 68.94 10.90 -21.94
CA LYS A 69 68.98 10.41 -23.33
C LYS A 69 68.23 9.09 -23.51
N SER A 70 68.30 8.21 -22.51
CA SER A 70 67.59 6.92 -22.52
C SER A 70 66.07 7.13 -22.45
N VAL A 71 65.59 8.05 -21.61
CA VAL A 71 64.16 8.38 -21.54
C VAL A 71 63.67 9.11 -22.79
N LYS A 72 64.45 10.04 -23.36
CA LYS A 72 64.12 10.66 -24.66
C LYS A 72 63.95 9.61 -25.76
N LYS A 73 64.83 8.60 -25.79
CA LYS A 73 64.70 7.48 -26.71
C LYS A 73 63.46 6.62 -26.42
N LEU A 74 63.08 6.44 -25.15
CA LEU A 74 61.85 5.74 -24.75
C LEU A 74 60.61 6.45 -25.29
N VAL A 75 60.49 7.75 -25.05
CA VAL A 75 59.37 8.58 -25.55
C VAL A 75 59.28 8.49 -27.08
N GLN A 76 60.44 8.48 -27.78
CA GLN A 76 60.49 8.29 -29.23
C GLN A 76 60.15 6.87 -29.70
N CYS A 77 60.29 5.83 -28.89
CA CYS A 77 59.91 4.46 -29.29
C CYS A 77 58.40 4.21 -29.09
N TYR A 78 57.78 4.88 -28.13
CA TYR A 78 56.39 4.67 -27.72
C TYR A 78 55.44 5.82 -28.09
N GLN A 79 55.77 6.60 -29.12
CA GLN A 79 55.00 7.78 -29.57
C GLN A 79 53.53 7.49 -29.91
N ASN A 80 53.20 6.24 -30.20
CA ASN A 80 51.89 5.79 -30.65
C ASN A 80 51.08 5.06 -29.56
N GLY A 81 51.55 5.06 -28.31
CA GLY A 81 50.90 4.40 -27.17
C GLY A 81 51.71 3.25 -26.57
N PHE A 82 51.32 2.82 -25.36
CA PHE A 82 52.04 1.81 -24.59
C PHE A 82 51.43 0.40 -24.77
N PRO A 83 52.24 -0.63 -25.11
CA PRO A 83 51.85 -2.02 -25.00
C PRO A 83 51.55 -2.43 -23.56
N LEU A 84 50.47 -3.19 -23.35
CA LEU A 84 50.08 -3.64 -22.00
C LEU A 84 51.21 -4.38 -21.27
N ARG A 85 51.96 -5.23 -21.99
CA ARG A 85 53.11 -5.98 -21.45
C ARG A 85 54.28 -5.13 -20.94
N ASP A 86 54.39 -3.89 -21.41
CA ASP A 86 55.54 -3.01 -21.11
C ASP A 86 55.17 -1.97 -20.02
N LEU A 87 53.88 -1.85 -19.65
CA LEU A 87 53.36 -0.82 -18.74
C LEU A 87 54.05 -0.80 -17.38
N ALA A 88 54.15 -1.94 -16.70
CA ALA A 88 54.76 -2.01 -15.37
C ALA A 88 56.21 -1.49 -15.36
N GLN A 89 56.98 -1.81 -16.39
CA GLN A 89 58.37 -1.37 -16.53
C GLN A 89 58.46 0.12 -16.86
N ILE A 90 57.59 0.63 -17.72
CA ILE A 90 57.52 2.07 -18.06
C ILE A 90 57.13 2.90 -16.84
N PHE A 91 56.15 2.44 -16.06
CA PHE A 91 55.74 3.12 -14.83
C PHE A 91 56.81 3.02 -13.73
N LYS A 92 57.59 1.94 -13.67
CA LYS A 92 58.78 1.89 -12.82
C LYS A 92 59.82 2.94 -13.22
N ILE A 93 60.07 3.11 -14.52
CA ILE A 93 60.98 4.18 -15.02
C ILE A 93 60.41 5.56 -14.69
N LEU A 94 59.10 5.78 -14.85
CA LEU A 94 58.44 7.02 -14.48
C LEU A 94 58.63 7.34 -12.99
N ASN A 95 58.44 6.36 -12.11
CA ASN A 95 58.64 6.55 -10.67
C ASN A 95 60.12 6.86 -10.32
N LEU A 96 61.08 6.20 -10.97
CA LEU A 96 62.49 6.50 -10.78
C LEU A 96 62.86 7.91 -11.30
N CYS A 97 62.22 8.37 -12.39
CA CYS A 97 62.37 9.74 -12.86
C CYS A 97 61.84 10.72 -11.81
N THR A 98 60.68 10.43 -11.21
CA THR A 98 60.01 11.35 -10.28
C THR A 98 60.70 11.42 -8.91
N GLU A 99 61.28 10.32 -8.42
CA GLU A 99 62.12 10.31 -7.22
C GLU A 99 63.35 11.22 -7.36
N LYS A 100 63.96 11.25 -8.55
CA LYS A 100 65.12 12.09 -8.86
C LYS A 100 64.80 13.58 -9.02
N ILE A 101 63.54 13.97 -9.26
CA ILE A 101 63.14 15.39 -9.45
C ILE A 101 63.55 16.26 -8.25
N LYS A 102 63.51 15.72 -7.03
CA LYS A 102 63.88 16.47 -5.81
C LYS A 102 65.34 16.95 -5.82
N THR A 103 66.24 16.17 -6.41
CA THR A 103 67.68 16.45 -6.47
C THR A 103 68.13 16.96 -7.83
N GLN A 104 67.40 16.62 -8.90
CA GLN A 104 67.75 16.87 -10.31
C GLN A 104 66.51 17.33 -11.09
N PRO A 105 66.26 18.66 -11.19
CA PRO A 105 65.07 19.21 -11.83
C PRO A 105 64.91 18.86 -13.33
N HIS A 106 66.01 18.54 -14.03
CA HIS A 106 65.99 18.16 -15.44
C HIS A 106 65.13 16.92 -15.75
N PHE A 107 64.78 16.11 -14.74
CA PHE A 107 63.88 14.96 -14.90
C PHE A 107 62.39 15.30 -15.01
N ILE A 108 62.00 16.57 -14.84
CA ILE A 108 60.61 17.02 -15.01
C ILE A 108 60.13 16.83 -16.46
N GLU A 109 60.91 17.30 -17.46
CA GLU A 109 60.55 17.17 -18.88
C GLU A 109 60.40 15.69 -19.33
N PRO A 110 61.34 14.77 -18.99
CA PRO A 110 61.16 13.33 -19.23
C PRO A 110 59.90 12.74 -18.60
N ALA A 111 59.62 13.04 -17.33
CA ALA A 111 58.43 12.54 -16.63
C ALA A 111 57.14 13.07 -17.29
N TYR A 112 57.10 14.37 -17.60
CA TYR A 112 56.00 15.01 -18.31
C TYR A 112 55.71 14.33 -19.65
N ASN A 113 56.74 14.04 -20.44
CA ASN A 113 56.60 13.40 -21.74
C ASN A 113 56.08 11.94 -21.63
N ILE A 114 56.50 11.19 -20.61
CA ILE A 114 55.95 9.85 -20.36
C ILE A 114 54.47 9.95 -19.98
N ILE A 115 54.10 10.85 -19.06
CA ILE A 115 52.70 11.04 -18.62
C ILE A 115 51.82 11.47 -19.80
N LYS A 116 52.34 12.31 -20.71
CA LYS A 116 51.64 12.68 -21.94
C LYS A 116 51.32 11.48 -22.84
N LEU A 117 52.23 10.50 -22.93
CA LEU A 117 51.98 9.28 -23.68
C LEU A 117 50.98 8.34 -22.99
N CYS A 118 50.85 8.39 -21.65
CA CYS A 118 49.83 7.61 -20.92
C CYS A 118 48.40 7.95 -21.35
N GLY A 119 48.15 9.17 -21.84
CA GLY A 119 46.85 9.61 -22.35
C GLY A 119 46.40 8.83 -23.60
N LEU A 120 47.33 8.34 -24.42
CA LEU A 120 47.05 7.60 -25.65
C LEU A 120 46.49 6.20 -25.36
N PRO A 121 45.63 5.62 -26.24
CA PRO A 121 45.12 4.26 -26.08
C PRO A 121 46.22 3.24 -25.79
N PHE A 122 45.99 2.34 -24.82
CA PHE A 122 46.91 1.22 -24.56
C PHE A 122 46.78 0.17 -25.68
N LEU A 123 47.88 -0.53 -25.94
CA LEU A 123 47.99 -1.44 -27.08
C LEU A 123 48.05 -2.91 -26.62
N LYS A 124 47.23 -3.76 -27.24
CA LYS A 124 47.17 -5.21 -27.02
C LYS A 124 47.54 -5.98 -28.28
N LYS A 125 48.14 -7.17 -28.14
CA LYS A 125 48.39 -8.09 -29.27
C LYS A 125 47.28 -9.12 -29.38
N LYS A 126 46.74 -9.56 -28.24
CA LYS A 126 45.66 -10.55 -28.12
C LYS A 126 44.57 -10.00 -27.22
N ALA A 127 43.33 -10.45 -27.41
CA ALA A 127 42.23 -10.07 -26.54
C ALA A 127 42.46 -10.49 -25.07
N SER A 128 43.12 -11.63 -24.85
CA SER A 128 43.49 -12.13 -23.52
C SER A 128 44.48 -11.23 -22.75
N ASP A 129 45.17 -10.31 -23.43
CA ASP A 129 46.14 -9.41 -22.79
C ASP A 129 45.46 -8.48 -21.78
N GLU A 130 44.20 -8.06 -22.03
CA GLU A 130 43.46 -7.20 -21.10
C GLU A 130 43.24 -7.87 -19.74
N ILE A 131 43.04 -9.19 -19.72
CA ILE A 131 42.89 -9.98 -18.49
C ILE A 131 44.27 -10.26 -17.87
N THR A 132 45.23 -10.66 -18.70
CA THR A 132 46.57 -11.08 -18.26
C THR A 132 47.33 -9.95 -17.56
N TYR A 133 47.24 -8.72 -18.08
CA TYR A 133 47.94 -7.54 -17.54
C TYR A 133 47.02 -6.61 -16.75
N ALA A 134 45.83 -7.07 -16.33
CA ALA A 134 44.86 -6.24 -15.62
C ALA A 134 45.43 -5.66 -14.31
N GLU A 135 46.06 -6.49 -13.48
CA GLU A 135 46.64 -6.06 -12.21
C GLU A 135 47.80 -5.07 -12.41
N ASP A 136 48.74 -5.40 -13.30
CA ASP A 136 49.86 -4.53 -13.66
C ASP A 136 49.38 -3.18 -14.23
N THR A 137 48.32 -3.20 -15.04
CA THR A 137 47.74 -1.99 -15.61
C THR A 137 47.02 -1.16 -14.55
N ALA A 138 46.24 -1.80 -13.66
CA ALA A 138 45.57 -1.13 -12.56
C ALA A 138 46.58 -0.46 -11.61
N ASN A 139 47.64 -1.18 -11.22
CA ASN A 139 48.73 -0.64 -10.40
C ASN A 139 49.42 0.54 -11.11
N SER A 140 49.70 0.40 -12.41
CA SER A 140 50.30 1.47 -13.23
C SER A 140 49.40 2.71 -13.28
N VAL A 141 48.11 2.55 -13.57
CA VAL A 141 47.16 3.66 -13.60
C VAL A 141 47.01 4.31 -12.23
N GLY A 142 46.96 3.52 -11.15
CA GLY A 142 46.91 4.02 -9.77
C GLY A 142 48.10 4.91 -9.41
N LEU A 143 49.31 4.58 -9.88
CA LEU A 143 50.52 5.39 -9.65
C LEU A 143 50.38 6.83 -10.16
N LEU A 144 49.55 7.10 -11.19
CA LEU A 144 49.31 8.47 -11.65
C LEU A 144 48.78 9.36 -10.53
N GLY A 145 47.94 8.83 -9.64
CA GLY A 145 47.43 9.55 -8.48
C GLY A 145 48.50 9.84 -7.44
N ASP A 146 49.43 8.90 -7.21
CA ASP A 146 50.54 9.11 -6.27
C ASP A 146 51.52 10.21 -6.74
N LEU A 147 51.72 10.33 -8.05
CA LEU A 147 52.57 11.37 -8.64
C LEU A 147 52.04 12.80 -8.39
N MET A 148 50.78 12.97 -8.01
CA MET A 148 50.24 14.28 -7.61
C MET A 148 50.93 14.87 -6.36
N LYS A 149 51.59 14.02 -5.54
CA LYS A 149 52.37 14.44 -4.36
C LYS A 149 53.58 15.30 -4.72
N ILE A 150 54.03 15.27 -5.98
CA ILE A 150 55.19 16.04 -6.45
C ILE A 150 54.80 17.52 -6.55
N PRO A 151 55.55 18.46 -5.94
CA PRO A 151 55.21 19.88 -5.93
C PRO A 151 55.61 20.57 -7.26
N ASN A 152 55.06 20.10 -8.38
CA ASN A 152 55.25 20.71 -9.70
C ASN A 152 53.90 20.89 -10.41
N SER A 153 53.57 22.15 -10.74
CA SER A 153 52.29 22.56 -11.34
C SER A 153 52.05 21.90 -12.70
N GLU A 154 53.03 21.99 -13.60
CA GLU A 154 52.91 21.50 -14.97
C GLU A 154 52.70 19.98 -15.01
N LEU A 155 53.41 19.24 -14.15
CA LEU A 155 53.28 17.79 -14.02
C LEU A 155 51.90 17.39 -13.46
N ARG A 156 51.42 18.07 -12.40
CA ARG A 156 50.06 17.84 -11.84
C ARG A 156 48.96 18.07 -12.86
N ILE A 157 49.04 19.18 -13.60
CA ILE A 157 48.09 19.50 -14.66
C ILE A 157 48.14 18.44 -15.77
N GLN A 158 49.33 17.98 -16.14
CA GLN A 158 49.49 16.96 -17.18
C GLN A 158 48.95 15.59 -16.76
N ILE A 159 49.09 15.22 -15.49
CA ILE A 159 48.44 14.02 -14.94
C ILE A 159 46.93 14.14 -15.08
N CYS A 160 46.35 15.28 -14.69
CA CYS A 160 44.90 15.49 -14.80
C CYS A 160 44.43 15.41 -16.27
N LYS A 161 45.15 16.03 -17.21
CA LYS A 161 44.87 15.92 -18.65
C LYS A 161 44.90 14.47 -19.12
N CYS A 162 45.94 13.72 -18.75
CA CYS A 162 46.06 12.30 -19.08
C CYS A 162 44.85 11.49 -18.58
N ILE A 163 44.37 11.75 -17.36
CA ILE A 163 43.21 11.04 -16.79
C ILE A 163 41.93 11.40 -17.56
N ILE A 164 41.75 12.68 -17.91
CA ILE A 164 40.62 13.15 -18.72
C ILE A 164 40.63 12.48 -20.10
N ASP A 165 41.81 12.34 -20.71
CA ASP A 165 41.97 11.69 -22.03
C ASP A 165 41.56 10.22 -22.02
N PHE A 166 41.49 9.55 -20.86
CA PHE A 166 40.96 8.18 -20.78
C PHE A 166 39.49 8.10 -21.20
N TYR A 167 38.73 9.18 -20.98
CA TYR A 167 37.31 9.29 -21.31
C TYR A 167 37.06 9.87 -22.70
N HIS A 168 38.09 10.44 -23.32
CA HIS A 168 38.01 11.15 -24.61
C HIS A 168 39.06 10.67 -25.61
N ALA A 169 39.47 9.40 -25.52
CA ALA A 169 40.63 8.88 -26.23
C ALA A 169 40.61 9.18 -27.74
N GLU A 170 41.59 9.97 -28.20
CA GLU A 170 41.82 10.19 -29.63
C GLU A 170 42.42 8.93 -30.27
N PRO A 171 42.02 8.57 -31.51
CA PRO A 171 42.66 7.48 -32.23
C PRO A 171 44.15 7.80 -32.48
N PRO A 172 45.05 6.80 -32.37
CA PRO A 172 46.48 6.99 -32.55
C PRO A 172 46.78 7.46 -33.98
N LYS A 173 47.81 8.29 -34.11
CA LYS A 173 48.19 8.94 -35.37
C LYS A 173 48.62 7.96 -36.47
N LYS A 174 48.99 6.72 -36.13
CA LYS A 174 49.45 5.66 -37.07
C LYS A 174 49.08 4.26 -36.56
N HIS A 175 48.65 3.38 -37.47
CA HIS A 175 48.42 1.96 -37.18
C HIS A 175 49.76 1.23 -37.08
N ILE A 176 49.99 0.49 -35.97
CA ILE A 176 51.18 -0.34 -35.76
C ILE A 176 50.83 -1.78 -36.14
N THR A 177 51.63 -2.44 -36.97
CA THR A 177 51.38 -3.83 -37.39
C THR A 177 51.46 -4.78 -36.18
N GLY A 178 50.42 -5.63 -36.01
CA GLY A 178 50.35 -6.62 -34.93
C GLY A 178 49.84 -6.13 -33.56
N TYR A 179 49.43 -4.86 -33.45
CA TYR A 179 48.81 -4.31 -32.23
C TYR A 179 47.41 -3.73 -32.51
N GLN A 180 46.50 -3.93 -31.57
CA GLN A 180 45.16 -3.34 -31.53
C GLN A 180 45.04 -2.46 -30.29
N GLN A 181 44.10 -1.52 -30.30
CA GLN A 181 43.81 -0.71 -29.10
C GLN A 181 43.03 -1.54 -28.08
N ALA A 182 43.37 -1.36 -26.81
CA ALA A 182 42.51 -1.81 -25.71
C ALA A 182 41.14 -1.12 -25.81
N SER A 183 40.10 -1.77 -25.28
CA SER A 183 38.76 -1.19 -25.30
C SER A 183 38.73 0.15 -24.55
N SER A 184 37.85 1.07 -24.97
CA SER A 184 37.70 2.38 -24.33
C SER A 184 37.30 2.26 -22.85
N SER A 185 36.52 1.24 -22.50
CA SER A 185 36.13 0.93 -21.13
C SER A 185 37.24 0.30 -20.29
N TYR A 186 38.28 -0.28 -20.92
CA TYR A 186 39.36 -0.95 -20.19
C TYR A 186 40.11 0.01 -19.27
N LYS A 187 40.54 1.18 -19.77
CA LYS A 187 41.26 2.17 -18.94
C LYS A 187 40.42 2.68 -17.78
N ILE A 188 39.13 2.91 -18.00
CA ILE A 188 38.19 3.33 -16.95
C ILE A 188 38.11 2.24 -15.88
N LYS A 189 37.98 0.98 -16.28
CA LYS A 189 37.99 -0.17 -15.36
C LYS A 189 39.31 -0.27 -14.59
N MET A 190 40.45 -0.05 -15.23
CA MET A 190 41.75 -0.08 -14.57
C MET A 190 41.94 1.10 -13.61
N ALA A 191 41.35 2.27 -13.90
CA ALA A 191 41.31 3.39 -12.97
C ALA A 191 40.46 3.09 -11.71
N GLU A 192 39.35 2.35 -11.87
CA GLU A 192 38.54 1.87 -10.76
C GLU A 192 39.33 0.88 -9.87
N VAL A 193 39.90 -0.17 -10.47
CA VAL A 193 40.64 -1.21 -9.75
C VAL A 193 41.90 -0.64 -9.09
N GLY A 194 42.61 0.25 -9.79
CA GLY A 194 43.82 0.91 -9.31
C GLY A 194 43.59 1.95 -8.22
N GLY A 195 42.34 2.22 -7.83
CA GLY A 195 42.03 3.17 -6.76
C GLY A 195 42.33 4.63 -7.11
N LEU A 196 42.43 4.97 -8.39
CA LEU A 196 42.87 6.29 -8.86
C LEU A 196 42.00 7.42 -8.30
N ALA A 197 40.68 7.23 -8.25
CA ALA A 197 39.75 8.22 -7.71
C ALA A 197 40.05 8.56 -6.24
N LYS A 198 40.43 7.57 -5.43
CA LYS A 198 40.80 7.76 -4.01
C LYS A 198 42.03 8.69 -3.88
N THR A 199 43.08 8.39 -4.64
CA THR A 199 44.33 9.18 -4.63
C THR A 199 44.13 10.60 -5.16
N MET A 200 43.26 10.76 -6.16
CA MET A 200 42.93 12.09 -6.71
C MET A 200 42.17 12.94 -5.69
N VAL A 201 41.25 12.37 -4.90
CA VAL A 201 40.59 13.08 -3.80
C VAL A 201 41.61 13.53 -2.75
N GLN A 202 42.50 12.62 -2.33
CA GLN A 202 43.55 12.94 -1.36
C GLN A 202 44.50 14.05 -1.85
N SER A 203 44.68 14.17 -3.17
CA SER A 203 45.53 15.23 -3.73
C SER A 203 44.94 16.64 -3.55
N LEU A 204 43.63 16.80 -3.35
CA LEU A 204 43.00 18.10 -3.13
C LEU A 204 43.52 18.80 -1.86
N GLU A 205 43.85 18.04 -0.82
CA GLU A 205 44.42 18.56 0.44
C GLU A 205 45.79 19.21 0.23
N LEU A 206 46.50 18.83 -0.84
CA LEU A 206 47.82 19.37 -1.17
C LEU A 206 47.76 20.68 -1.97
N LEU A 207 46.56 21.16 -2.31
CA LEU A 207 46.32 22.23 -3.29
C LEU A 207 45.58 23.45 -2.73
N GLU A 208 45.59 23.68 -1.41
CA GLU A 208 44.78 24.74 -0.76
C GLU A 208 44.92 26.13 -1.40
N ASN A 209 46.12 26.51 -1.87
CA ASN A 209 46.40 27.82 -2.48
C ASN A 209 46.68 27.77 -4.01
N GLN A 210 46.31 26.67 -4.67
CA GLN A 210 46.63 26.40 -6.09
C GLN A 210 45.35 26.23 -6.92
N LEU A 211 44.68 27.33 -7.23
CA LEU A 211 43.37 27.32 -7.91
C LEU A 211 43.41 26.61 -9.27
N VAL A 212 44.43 26.85 -10.09
CA VAL A 212 44.51 26.28 -11.45
C VAL A 212 44.60 24.75 -11.39
N GLU A 213 45.48 24.23 -10.54
CA GLU A 213 45.67 22.80 -10.30
C GLU A 213 44.42 22.18 -9.68
N LYS A 214 43.82 22.85 -8.70
CA LYS A 214 42.56 22.41 -8.06
C LYS A 214 41.45 22.26 -9.10
N LEU A 215 41.30 23.22 -10.02
CA LEU A 215 40.34 23.15 -11.11
C LEU A 215 40.58 21.94 -12.03
N TRP A 216 41.85 21.62 -12.34
CA TRP A 216 42.21 20.45 -13.14
C TRP A 216 41.93 19.13 -12.42
N VAL A 217 42.21 19.06 -11.11
CA VAL A 217 41.88 17.88 -10.29
C VAL A 217 40.37 17.70 -10.22
N LEU A 218 39.60 18.75 -9.96
CA LEU A 218 38.13 18.69 -9.98
C LEU A 218 37.61 18.25 -11.35
N LYS A 219 38.22 18.69 -12.45
CA LYS A 219 37.85 18.21 -13.79
C LYS A 219 38.09 16.72 -13.94
N ALA A 220 39.24 16.21 -13.51
CA ALA A 220 39.52 14.77 -13.54
C ALA A 220 38.54 13.98 -12.65
N LEU A 221 38.23 14.48 -11.44
CA LEU A 221 37.27 13.87 -10.53
C LEU A 221 35.83 13.87 -11.10
N GLN A 222 35.43 14.92 -11.82
CA GLN A 222 34.15 14.98 -12.53
C GLN A 222 34.00 13.79 -13.49
N HIS A 223 35.02 13.51 -14.32
CA HIS A 223 35.00 12.32 -15.18
C HIS A 223 35.04 11.01 -14.40
N LEU A 224 35.86 10.91 -13.35
CA LEU A 224 35.95 9.70 -12.53
C LEU A 224 34.64 9.37 -11.82
N SER A 225 33.90 10.37 -11.33
CA SER A 225 32.59 10.25 -10.68
C SER A 225 31.46 9.79 -11.60
N THR A 226 31.72 9.59 -12.89
CA THR A 226 30.74 8.94 -13.78
C THR A 226 30.55 7.45 -13.45
N SER A 227 31.52 6.81 -12.78
CA SER A 227 31.48 5.40 -12.39
C SER A 227 31.08 5.21 -10.90
N GLU A 228 30.17 4.27 -10.65
CA GLU A 228 29.70 3.89 -9.31
C GLU A 228 30.83 3.41 -8.38
N VAL A 229 31.78 2.64 -8.92
CA VAL A 229 32.93 2.11 -8.16
C VAL A 229 33.85 3.26 -7.73
N ASN A 230 34.12 4.19 -8.64
CA ASN A 230 34.91 5.37 -8.33
C ASN A 230 34.21 6.27 -7.30
N CYS A 231 32.89 6.50 -7.42
CA CYS A 231 32.12 7.25 -6.42
C CYS A 231 32.25 6.60 -5.04
N THR A 232 32.14 5.28 -4.93
CA THR A 232 32.33 4.55 -3.67
C THR A 232 33.74 4.76 -3.08
N LEU A 233 34.77 4.72 -3.93
CA LEU A 233 36.15 5.00 -3.51
C LEU A 233 36.36 6.45 -3.06
N MET A 234 35.70 7.40 -3.73
CA MET A 234 35.71 8.82 -3.38
C MET A 234 35.02 9.07 -2.03
N VAL A 235 33.86 8.45 -1.78
CA VAL A 235 33.16 8.51 -0.49
C VAL A 235 34.05 7.94 0.62
N LYS A 236 34.70 6.79 0.40
CA LYS A 236 35.68 6.24 1.37
C LYS A 236 36.86 7.18 1.65
N ALA A 237 37.20 8.06 0.72
CA ALA A 237 38.22 9.09 0.86
C ALA A 237 37.69 10.42 1.42
N GLN A 238 36.47 10.47 1.97
CA GLN A 238 35.84 11.68 2.50
C GLN A 238 35.66 12.80 1.45
N ALA A 239 35.46 12.42 0.17
CA ALA A 239 35.34 13.38 -0.92
C ALA A 239 34.15 14.33 -0.74
N ALA A 240 33.02 13.86 -0.22
CA ALA A 240 31.81 14.69 -0.12
C ALA A 240 32.04 15.88 0.82
N SER A 241 32.55 15.63 2.04
CA SER A 241 32.88 16.69 2.99
C SER A 241 34.06 17.54 2.51
N GLY A 242 35.10 16.92 1.96
CA GLY A 242 36.30 17.61 1.48
C GLY A 242 36.01 18.58 0.34
N ILE A 243 35.19 18.18 -0.63
CA ILE A 243 34.79 19.05 -1.76
C ILE A 243 33.78 20.10 -1.28
N CYS A 244 32.77 19.70 -0.51
CA CYS A 244 31.72 20.60 -0.05
C CYS A 244 32.26 21.75 0.82
N ALA A 245 33.22 21.47 1.69
CA ALA A 245 33.84 22.45 2.59
C ALA A 245 34.56 23.60 1.85
N HIS A 246 34.88 23.41 0.57
CA HIS A 246 35.60 24.34 -0.28
C HIS A 246 34.76 24.91 -1.43
N LEU A 247 33.44 24.66 -1.44
CA LEU A 247 32.53 25.16 -2.50
C LEU A 247 32.55 26.68 -2.65
N ASN A 248 32.81 27.40 -1.57
CA ASN A 248 32.80 28.87 -1.52
C ASN A 248 34.21 29.49 -1.66
N ASP A 249 35.21 28.70 -2.03
CA ASP A 249 36.56 29.21 -2.29
C ASP A 249 36.53 30.21 -3.47
N PRO A 250 37.35 31.28 -3.44
CA PRO A 250 37.31 32.32 -4.46
C PRO A 250 37.76 31.80 -5.83
N ASP A 251 36.84 31.81 -6.80
CA ASP A 251 37.10 31.47 -8.19
C ASP A 251 36.32 32.43 -9.13
N PRO A 252 36.99 33.40 -9.77
CA PRO A 252 36.37 34.31 -10.74
C PRO A 252 35.76 33.61 -11.96
N SER A 253 36.19 32.37 -12.27
CA SER A 253 35.70 31.62 -13.43
C SER A 253 34.41 30.86 -13.18
N GLY A 254 34.03 30.65 -11.90
CA GLY A 254 32.88 29.84 -11.49
C GLY A 254 33.01 28.33 -11.74
N GLN A 255 34.14 27.86 -12.29
CA GLN A 255 34.35 26.44 -12.61
C GLN A 255 34.45 25.57 -11.36
N LEU A 256 35.01 26.11 -10.27
CA LEU A 256 35.18 25.39 -9.01
C LEU A 256 33.82 24.96 -8.48
N LEU A 257 32.90 25.92 -8.34
CA LEU A 257 31.57 25.68 -7.80
C LEU A 257 30.79 24.70 -8.68
N PHE A 258 30.82 24.89 -9.99
CA PHE A 258 30.12 24.01 -10.92
C PHE A 258 30.60 22.56 -10.84
N ARG A 259 31.91 22.32 -11.03
CA ARG A 259 32.46 20.96 -11.04
C ARG A 259 32.27 20.27 -9.70
N SER A 260 32.45 21.01 -8.61
CA SER A 260 32.24 20.49 -7.26
C SER A 260 30.78 20.08 -7.04
N SER A 261 29.82 20.89 -7.50
CA SER A 261 28.39 20.59 -7.38
C SER A 261 27.99 19.35 -8.19
N GLU A 262 28.52 19.21 -9.42
CA GLU A 262 28.25 18.03 -10.26
C GLU A 262 28.89 16.75 -9.67
N ILE A 263 30.10 16.84 -9.11
CA ILE A 263 30.70 15.71 -8.39
C ILE A 263 29.83 15.31 -7.20
N LEU A 264 29.41 16.27 -6.36
CA LEU A 264 28.54 15.98 -5.21
C LEU A 264 27.21 15.34 -5.64
N TRP A 265 26.63 15.80 -6.76
CA TRP A 265 25.43 15.19 -7.34
C TRP A 265 25.69 13.73 -7.77
N ASN A 266 26.77 13.48 -8.52
CA ASN A 266 27.14 12.14 -8.95
C ASN A 266 27.39 11.19 -7.77
N LEU A 267 27.99 11.67 -6.68
CA LEU A 267 28.15 10.90 -5.45
C LEU A 267 26.77 10.53 -4.87
N LEU A 268 25.86 11.49 -4.72
CA LEU A 268 24.51 11.26 -4.18
C LEU A 268 23.66 10.31 -5.02
N GLU A 269 23.86 10.27 -6.34
CA GLU A 269 23.12 9.40 -7.25
C GLU A 269 23.68 7.97 -7.30
N LYS A 270 25.01 7.81 -7.23
CA LYS A 270 25.70 6.54 -7.54
C LYS A 270 26.43 5.91 -6.35
N SER A 271 26.11 6.28 -5.13
CA SER A 271 26.72 5.70 -3.91
C SER A 271 25.73 5.70 -2.74
N SER A 272 26.14 5.17 -1.58
CA SER A 272 25.27 5.17 -0.38
C SER A 272 24.94 6.61 0.03
N LYS A 273 23.65 6.92 -0.01
CA LYS A 273 23.12 8.23 0.40
C LYS A 273 23.37 8.46 1.88
N GLU A 274 23.26 7.42 2.70
CA GLU A 274 23.44 7.48 4.15
C GLU A 274 24.87 7.92 4.52
N GLU A 275 25.89 7.29 3.92
CA GLU A 275 27.30 7.67 4.16
C GLU A 275 27.59 9.10 3.72
N ILE A 276 27.06 9.52 2.56
CA ILE A 276 27.28 10.87 2.03
C ILE A 276 26.59 11.91 2.90
N ILE A 277 25.35 11.67 3.31
CA ILE A 277 24.61 12.55 4.22
C ILE A 277 25.40 12.69 5.52
N GLN A 278 25.94 11.61 6.07
CA GLN A 278 26.77 11.67 7.28
C GLN A 278 28.02 12.54 7.09
N GLN A 279 28.72 12.43 5.95
CA GLN A 279 29.88 13.27 5.65
C GLN A 279 29.50 14.75 5.51
N LEU A 280 28.39 15.04 4.84
CA LEU A 280 27.93 16.42 4.59
C LEU A 280 27.26 17.08 5.81
N SER A 281 26.81 16.28 6.79
CA SER A 281 26.15 16.73 8.03
C SER A 281 27.15 17.31 9.04
N ASN A 282 27.94 18.30 8.63
CA ASN A 282 28.86 19.03 9.49
C ASN A 282 28.78 20.54 9.25
N LEU A 283 29.20 21.33 10.24
CA LEU A 283 29.06 22.79 10.23
C LEU A 283 29.82 23.45 9.07
N LYS A 284 31.03 22.96 8.73
CA LYS A 284 31.86 23.55 7.67
C LYS A 284 31.17 23.40 6.30
N CYS A 285 30.62 22.23 6.01
CA CYS A 285 29.89 21.96 4.77
C CYS A 285 28.60 22.79 4.66
N LEU A 286 27.80 22.84 5.72
CA LEU A 286 26.55 23.62 5.70
C LEU A 286 26.79 25.14 5.59
N LEU A 287 27.84 25.67 6.22
CA LEU A 287 28.23 27.07 6.04
C LEU A 287 28.66 27.36 4.59
N ALA A 288 29.42 26.47 3.97
CA ALA A 288 29.81 26.62 2.56
C ALA A 288 28.59 26.60 1.64
N LEU A 289 27.67 25.63 1.81
CA LEU A 289 26.43 25.53 1.05
C LEU A 289 25.54 26.77 1.24
N LYS A 290 25.42 27.26 2.47
CA LYS A 290 24.65 28.46 2.80
C LYS A 290 25.17 29.68 2.05
N GLU A 291 26.46 29.97 2.14
CA GLU A 291 27.03 31.17 1.51
C GLU A 291 26.97 31.08 -0.02
N VAL A 292 27.20 29.90 -0.59
CA VAL A 292 27.00 29.64 -2.02
C VAL A 292 25.55 29.88 -2.44
N PHE A 293 24.60 29.25 -1.74
CA PHE A 293 23.18 29.39 -2.05
C PHE A 293 22.73 30.85 -1.97
N LYS A 294 23.12 31.55 -0.89
CA LYS A 294 22.83 32.97 -0.68
C LYS A 294 23.42 33.85 -1.78
N ASN A 295 24.67 33.62 -2.19
CA ASN A 295 25.31 34.36 -3.27
C ASN A 295 24.60 34.13 -4.61
N LEU A 296 24.30 32.87 -4.95
CA LEU A 296 23.56 32.53 -6.18
C LEU A 296 22.13 33.08 -6.15
N PHE A 297 21.47 33.10 -4.99
CA PHE A 297 20.11 33.64 -4.86
C PHE A 297 20.06 35.15 -5.08
N ILE A 298 21.01 35.90 -4.50
CA ILE A 298 21.01 37.37 -4.52
C ILE A 298 21.63 37.92 -5.81
N ARG A 299 22.69 37.28 -6.32
CA ARG A 299 23.51 37.80 -7.42
C ARG A 299 23.42 36.97 -8.71
N GLY A 300 22.87 35.76 -8.66
CA GLY A 300 22.74 34.90 -9.83
C GLY A 300 21.67 35.41 -10.78
N VAL A 301 22.08 35.80 -11.98
CA VAL A 301 21.17 36.33 -13.02
C VAL A 301 21.10 35.42 -14.24
N SER A 302 22.15 34.64 -14.50
CA SER A 302 22.15 33.73 -15.64
C SER A 302 21.23 32.53 -15.39
N HIS A 303 20.74 31.92 -16.46
CA HIS A 303 19.99 30.66 -16.39
C HIS A 303 20.76 29.60 -15.61
N TYR A 304 22.07 29.51 -15.86
CA TYR A 304 22.95 28.55 -15.22
C TYR A 304 23.11 28.79 -13.71
N ASP A 305 23.25 30.05 -13.28
CA ASP A 305 23.31 30.37 -11.84
C ASP A 305 22.01 29.97 -11.14
N ARG A 306 20.85 30.18 -11.78
CA ARG A 306 19.55 29.77 -11.23
C ARG A 306 19.40 28.26 -11.14
N GLN A 307 19.88 27.51 -12.13
CA GLN A 307 19.89 26.05 -12.09
C GLN A 307 20.79 25.55 -10.96
N LEU A 308 22.02 26.05 -10.89
CA LEU A 308 22.99 25.69 -9.87
C LEU A 308 22.48 26.02 -8.46
N ARG A 309 21.81 27.16 -8.28
CA ARG A 309 21.13 27.52 -7.02
C ARG A 309 20.13 26.44 -6.60
N ASN A 310 19.33 25.95 -7.54
CA ASN A 310 18.33 24.92 -7.28
C ASN A 310 19.00 23.59 -6.95
N ASP A 311 20.07 23.21 -7.65
CA ASP A 311 20.85 22.00 -7.37
C ASP A 311 21.42 22.02 -5.95
N ILE A 312 21.99 23.15 -5.52
CA ILE A 312 22.49 23.36 -4.15
C ILE A 312 21.36 23.24 -3.12
N LEU A 313 20.16 23.75 -3.41
CA LEU A 313 19.01 23.61 -2.53
C LEU A 313 18.53 22.15 -2.44
N VAL A 314 18.56 21.39 -3.54
CA VAL A 314 18.24 19.95 -3.53
C VAL A 314 19.24 19.18 -2.66
N ILE A 315 20.55 19.42 -2.83
CA ILE A 315 21.60 18.82 -2.00
C ILE A 315 21.35 19.16 -0.51
N THR A 316 21.08 20.43 -0.21
CA THR A 316 20.76 20.89 1.16
C THR A 316 19.51 20.20 1.72
N THR A 317 18.47 20.04 0.90
CA THR A 317 17.22 19.37 1.26
C THR A 317 17.46 17.90 1.64
N ILE A 318 18.33 17.20 0.89
CA ILE A 318 18.73 15.82 1.19
C ILE A 318 19.50 15.74 2.51
N ILE A 319 20.45 16.63 2.74
CA ILE A 319 21.22 16.67 4.00
C ILE A 319 20.30 16.95 5.21
N SER A 320 19.33 17.85 5.04
CA SER A 320 18.39 18.26 6.10
C SER A 320 17.45 17.14 6.54
N GLN A 321 17.35 16.02 5.81
CA GLN A 321 16.60 14.85 6.25
C GLN A 321 17.26 14.14 7.44
N ASN A 322 18.55 14.36 7.66
CA ASN A 322 19.26 13.87 8.84
C ASN A 322 19.05 14.82 10.02
N PRO A 323 18.42 14.38 11.12
CA PRO A 323 18.24 15.22 12.32
C PRO A 323 19.55 15.70 12.94
N GLY A 324 20.68 15.02 12.68
CA GLY A 324 22.00 15.42 13.17
C GLY A 324 22.69 16.52 12.35
N ALA A 325 22.09 17.02 11.27
CA ALA A 325 22.69 18.07 10.45
C ALA A 325 22.54 19.45 11.13
N PRO A 326 23.64 20.22 11.34
CA PRO A 326 23.60 21.52 12.06
C PRO A 326 23.01 22.68 11.22
N MET A 327 21.76 22.54 10.79
CA MET A 327 21.02 23.49 9.94
C MET A 327 20.70 24.81 10.66
N ILE A 328 20.43 24.73 11.97
CA ILE A 328 20.12 25.91 12.80
C ILE A 328 21.40 26.65 13.17
N GLU A 329 22.44 25.93 13.62
CA GLU A 329 23.72 26.48 14.08
C GLU A 329 24.48 27.17 12.95
N SER A 330 24.38 26.64 11.72
CA SER A 330 24.91 27.31 10.52
C SER A 330 24.15 28.60 10.17
N GLY A 331 22.95 28.81 10.75
CA GLY A 331 22.03 29.88 10.41
C GLY A 331 21.37 29.72 9.04
N PHE A 332 21.52 28.56 8.39
CA PHE A 332 20.98 28.33 7.05
C PHE A 332 19.45 28.22 7.09
N THR A 333 18.88 27.57 8.13
CA THR A 333 17.43 27.51 8.36
C THR A 333 16.77 28.90 8.32
N ARG A 334 17.37 29.89 8.99
CA ARG A 334 16.85 31.27 9.04
C ARG A 334 16.83 31.93 7.65
N ASP A 335 17.89 31.75 6.87
CA ASP A 335 17.99 32.29 5.52
C ASP A 335 16.99 31.61 4.57
N LEU A 336 16.84 30.28 4.66
CA LEU A 336 15.87 29.53 3.86
C LEU A 336 14.43 29.95 4.15
N ILE A 337 14.06 30.14 5.43
CA ILE A 337 12.73 30.63 5.81
C ILE A 337 12.49 32.03 5.25
N LEU A 338 13.47 32.94 5.35
CA LEU A 338 13.38 34.28 4.78
C LEU A 338 13.16 34.22 3.26
N PHE A 339 13.94 33.42 2.54
CA PHE A 339 13.80 33.26 1.09
C PHE A 339 12.49 32.56 0.68
N ALA A 340 11.94 31.72 1.55
CA ALA A 340 10.64 31.09 1.33
C ALA A 340 9.46 32.06 1.48
N THR A 341 9.57 33.14 2.26
CA THR A 341 8.43 34.00 2.62
C THR A 341 8.49 35.45 2.13
N PHE A 342 9.65 35.96 1.69
CA PHE A 342 9.82 37.40 1.42
C PHE A 342 8.95 37.97 0.28
N ASN A 343 8.49 37.15 -0.66
CA ASN A 343 7.60 37.58 -1.73
C ASN A 343 6.18 37.86 -1.22
N GLU A 344 5.74 37.07 -0.24
CA GLU A 344 4.40 37.11 0.32
C GLU A 344 4.31 38.04 1.55
N VAL A 345 5.40 38.09 2.32
CA VAL A 345 5.49 38.85 3.56
C VAL A 345 6.54 39.94 3.40
N LYS A 346 6.12 41.20 3.57
CA LYS A 346 7.03 42.36 3.52
C LYS A 346 8.14 42.19 4.56
N SER A 347 9.37 42.05 4.08
CA SER A 347 10.56 41.95 4.91
C SER A 347 11.36 43.25 4.88
N GLN A 348 11.82 43.69 6.05
CA GLN A 348 12.79 44.80 6.16
C GLN A 348 14.24 44.30 6.07
N ASN A 349 14.45 43.00 5.89
CA ASN A 349 15.80 42.42 5.87
C ASN A 349 16.57 42.92 4.64
N PRO A 350 17.77 43.53 4.82
CA PRO A 350 18.58 44.01 3.71
C PRO A 350 18.93 42.95 2.66
N LEU A 351 18.99 41.66 3.05
CA LEU A 351 19.35 40.56 2.16
C LEU A 351 18.38 40.37 0.98
N VAL A 352 17.09 40.68 1.18
CA VAL A 352 16.05 40.54 0.16
C VAL A 352 15.63 41.89 -0.43
N LYS A 353 16.27 42.99 -0.01
CA LYS A 353 15.95 44.33 -0.49
C LYS A 353 16.40 44.47 -1.95
N GLY A 354 15.43 44.54 -2.86
CA GLY A 354 15.68 44.67 -4.30
C GLY A 354 15.87 43.35 -5.05
N VAL A 355 15.77 42.21 -4.36
CA VAL A 355 15.72 40.90 -5.01
C VAL A 355 14.33 40.72 -5.64
N LYS A 356 14.28 40.27 -6.90
CA LYS A 356 13.04 39.93 -7.61
C LYS A 356 13.12 38.50 -8.09
N VAL A 357 12.09 37.71 -7.80
CA VAL A 357 11.91 36.37 -8.36
C VAL A 357 11.19 36.53 -9.69
N SER A 358 11.78 36.06 -10.78
CA SER A 358 11.17 36.15 -12.11
C SER A 358 10.16 35.03 -12.36
N ASN A 359 9.47 35.09 -13.49
CA ASN A 359 8.57 34.02 -13.94
C ASN A 359 9.28 32.89 -14.72
N SER A 360 10.62 32.86 -14.66
CA SER A 360 11.42 31.79 -15.26
C SER A 360 11.10 30.44 -14.65
N TYR A 361 11.38 29.37 -15.41
CA TYR A 361 11.17 28.01 -14.95
C TYR A 361 12.02 27.71 -13.71
N GLU A 362 13.26 28.19 -13.66
CA GLU A 362 14.16 27.91 -12.54
C GLU A 362 13.72 28.62 -11.25
N ASP A 363 13.15 29.82 -11.34
CA ASP A 363 12.60 30.55 -10.19
C ASP A 363 11.28 29.94 -9.70
N PHE A 364 10.48 29.38 -10.61
CA PHE A 364 9.31 28.59 -10.26
C PHE A 364 9.70 27.31 -9.49
N GLU A 365 10.68 26.56 -10.00
CA GLU A 365 11.21 25.37 -9.32
C GLU A 365 11.84 25.70 -7.96
N LEU A 366 12.58 26.81 -7.85
CA LEU A 366 13.11 27.30 -6.59
C LEU A 366 12.00 27.45 -5.54
N LYS A 367 10.88 28.07 -5.90
CA LYS A 367 9.78 28.30 -4.94
C LYS A 367 9.20 26.99 -4.42
N LYS A 368 9.06 25.98 -5.29
CA LYS A 368 8.63 24.63 -4.90
C LYS A 368 9.65 23.94 -3.98
N LEU A 369 10.94 24.05 -4.31
CA LEU A 369 12.02 23.50 -3.48
C LEU A 369 12.07 24.17 -2.10
N LEU A 370 11.83 25.48 -2.01
CA LEU A 370 11.74 26.21 -0.75
C LEU A 370 10.55 25.71 0.09
N PHE A 371 9.39 25.43 -0.50
CA PHE A 371 8.29 24.80 0.22
C PHE A 371 8.63 23.39 0.72
N ASN A 372 9.31 22.59 -0.11
CA ASN A 372 9.73 21.23 0.27
C ASN A 372 10.68 21.22 1.47
N ILE A 373 11.70 22.07 1.48
CA ILE A 373 12.65 22.10 2.59
C ILE A 373 11.99 22.55 3.89
N ILE A 374 11.00 23.46 3.83
CA ILE A 374 10.24 23.88 5.02
C ILE A 374 9.48 22.70 5.66
N VAL A 375 8.91 21.79 4.86
CA VAL A 375 8.26 20.55 5.36
C VAL A 375 9.26 19.63 6.07
N ILE A 376 10.53 19.64 5.66
CA ILE A 376 11.57 18.85 6.33
C ILE A 376 11.98 19.53 7.64
N LEU A 377 12.25 20.84 7.59
CA LEU A 377 12.72 21.62 8.72
C LEU A 377 11.70 21.64 9.86
N CYS A 378 10.39 21.71 9.56
CA CYS A 378 9.36 21.78 10.61
C CYS A 378 9.26 20.52 11.49
N LYS A 379 9.89 19.41 11.10
CA LYS A 379 9.94 18.19 11.92
C LYS A 379 10.88 18.32 13.11
N ASP A 380 11.83 19.25 13.07
CA ASP A 380 12.68 19.59 14.22
C ASP A 380 12.01 20.71 15.02
N LEU A 381 11.62 20.40 16.26
CA LEU A 381 10.97 21.32 17.18
C LEU A 381 11.82 22.58 17.46
N SER A 382 13.14 22.48 17.30
CA SER A 382 14.07 23.61 17.48
C SER A 382 13.90 24.68 16.40
N THR A 383 13.29 24.35 15.24
CA THR A 383 13.03 25.31 14.15
C THR A 383 11.75 26.11 14.32
N ILE A 384 10.86 25.71 15.23
CA ILE A 384 9.50 26.26 15.35
C ILE A 384 9.52 27.78 15.58
N GLN A 385 10.38 28.27 16.48
CA GLN A 385 10.49 29.72 16.71
C GLN A 385 10.94 30.48 15.45
N LEU A 386 11.86 29.90 14.66
CA LEU A 386 12.31 30.52 13.41
C LEU A 386 11.19 30.57 12.36
N LEU A 387 10.31 29.56 12.34
CA LEU A 387 9.15 29.52 11.44
C LEU A 387 8.09 30.56 11.84
N ILE A 388 7.86 30.75 13.15
CA ILE A 388 7.00 31.81 13.70
C ILE A 388 7.55 33.19 13.30
N ASP A 389 8.82 33.46 13.61
CA ASP A 389 9.48 34.74 13.29
C ASP A 389 9.47 35.03 11.79
N GLY A 390 9.62 33.98 10.98
CA GLY A 390 9.56 34.03 9.51
C GLY A 390 8.15 34.19 8.92
N LYS A 391 7.10 34.14 9.75
CA LYS A 391 5.68 34.27 9.37
C LYS A 391 5.27 33.29 8.27
N ILE A 392 5.73 32.04 8.35
CA ILE A 392 5.51 31.03 7.29
C ILE A 392 4.02 30.75 7.06
N ILE A 393 3.21 30.71 8.11
CA ILE A 393 1.77 30.46 8.02
C ILE A 393 1.07 31.58 7.23
N LEU A 394 1.40 32.84 7.54
CA LEU A 394 0.87 34.00 6.81
C LEU A 394 1.27 33.95 5.34
N ALA A 395 2.54 33.64 5.05
CA ALA A 395 3.05 33.55 3.69
C ALA A 395 2.29 32.49 2.88
N LEU A 396 2.15 31.28 3.42
CA LEU A 396 1.45 30.19 2.74
C LEU A 396 -0.05 30.50 2.56
N PHE A 397 -0.70 31.13 3.53
CA PHE A 397 -2.10 31.54 3.40
C PHE A 397 -2.34 32.59 2.31
N THR A 398 -1.32 33.27 1.79
CA THR A 398 -1.50 34.15 0.63
C THR A 398 -1.95 33.40 -0.62
N TYR A 399 -1.71 32.09 -0.69
CA TYR A 399 -2.11 31.20 -1.76
C TYR A 399 -3.48 30.54 -1.54
N VAL A 400 -3.99 30.48 -0.31
CA VAL A 400 -5.28 29.86 0.05
C VAL A 400 -6.42 30.87 -0.16
N LYS A 401 -6.67 31.20 -1.43
CA LYS A 401 -7.75 32.11 -1.86
C LYS A 401 -8.08 31.90 -3.32
N LYS A 402 -9.27 32.34 -3.75
CA LYS A 402 -9.67 32.36 -5.16
C LYS A 402 -8.63 33.14 -5.99
N PRO A 403 -8.16 32.62 -7.14
CA PRO A 403 -7.26 33.35 -8.02
C PRO A 403 -7.93 34.64 -8.53
N GLU A 404 -7.36 35.80 -8.21
CA GLU A 404 -7.81 37.09 -8.73
C GLU A 404 -7.14 37.35 -10.08
N LYS A 405 -7.93 37.59 -11.14
CA LYS A 405 -7.42 37.81 -12.52
C LYS A 405 -6.55 39.08 -12.69
N HIS A 406 -6.47 39.96 -11.68
CA HIS A 406 -6.01 41.36 -11.85
C HIS A 406 -4.99 41.85 -10.81
N LYS A 407 -4.41 40.99 -9.96
CA LYS A 407 -3.22 41.37 -9.19
C LYS A 407 -1.99 40.84 -9.90
N ILE A 408 -1.09 41.76 -10.22
CA ILE A 408 0.21 41.61 -10.90
C ILE A 408 1.05 40.59 -10.11
N LEU A 409 0.75 39.31 -10.30
CA LEU A 409 1.55 38.18 -9.85
C LEU A 409 2.30 37.71 -11.09
N GLU A 410 3.62 37.68 -10.96
CA GLU A 410 4.55 37.41 -12.07
C GLU A 410 4.37 35.98 -12.65
N TRP A 411 3.69 35.09 -11.93
CA TRP A 411 3.43 33.70 -12.34
C TRP A 411 2.32 33.55 -13.38
N SER A 412 2.51 32.64 -14.32
CA SER A 412 1.42 32.18 -15.20
C SER A 412 0.30 31.49 -14.39
N ALA A 413 -0.91 31.41 -14.95
CA ALA A 413 -2.03 30.74 -14.28
C ALA A 413 -1.72 29.28 -13.89
N ALA A 414 -1.00 28.54 -14.74
CA ALA A 414 -0.57 27.17 -14.47
C ALA A 414 0.44 27.09 -13.32
N GLN A 415 1.46 27.97 -13.33
CA GLN A 415 2.45 28.02 -12.26
C GLN A 415 1.81 28.43 -10.92
N TYR A 416 0.90 29.41 -10.92
CA TYR A 416 0.19 29.82 -9.72
C TYR A 416 -0.67 28.69 -9.16
N GLU A 417 -1.38 27.94 -10.02
CA GLU A 417 -2.15 26.77 -9.60
C GLU A 417 -1.27 25.72 -8.90
N GLU A 418 -0.11 25.40 -9.46
CA GLU A 418 0.83 24.45 -8.86
C GLU A 418 1.40 24.94 -7.53
N LEU A 419 1.83 26.21 -7.46
CA LEU A 419 2.31 26.82 -6.21
C LEU A 419 1.20 26.87 -5.15
N GLN A 420 -0.04 27.13 -5.55
CA GLN A 420 -1.18 27.12 -4.64
C GLN A 420 -1.39 25.73 -4.03
N LEU A 421 -1.39 24.68 -4.84
CA LEU A 421 -1.55 23.31 -4.35
C LEU A 421 -0.37 22.90 -3.45
N HIS A 422 0.85 23.25 -3.83
CA HIS A 422 2.05 23.00 -3.04
C HIS A 422 2.04 23.75 -1.70
N ALA A 423 1.59 25.01 -1.70
CA ALA A 423 1.46 25.81 -0.48
C ALA A 423 0.44 25.21 0.50
N ILE A 424 -0.72 24.73 0.02
CA ILE A 424 -1.72 24.04 0.87
C ILE A 424 -1.17 22.71 1.40
N ALA A 425 -0.45 21.94 0.57
CA ALA A 425 0.23 20.72 1.00
C ALA A 425 1.28 21.00 2.09
N THR A 426 2.03 22.10 1.95
CA THR A 426 3.02 22.57 2.93
C THR A 426 2.34 22.99 4.23
N LEU A 427 1.24 23.75 4.14
CA LEU A 427 0.41 24.11 5.31
C LEU A 427 -0.07 22.86 6.06
N SER A 428 -0.50 21.83 5.34
CA SER A 428 -0.98 20.58 5.96
C SER A 428 0.10 19.89 6.82
N SER A 429 1.37 20.14 6.53
CA SER A 429 2.51 19.56 7.27
C SER A 429 3.01 20.50 8.38
N VAL A 430 2.96 21.81 8.16
CA VAL A 430 3.58 22.81 9.05
C VAL A 430 2.60 23.38 10.09
N ALA A 431 1.33 23.60 9.70
CA ALA A 431 0.31 24.17 10.58
C ALA A 431 0.07 23.37 11.88
N PRO A 432 0.14 22.02 11.89
CA PRO A 432 0.00 21.24 13.12
C PRO A 432 1.03 21.57 14.22
N PHE A 433 2.20 22.10 13.85
CA PHE A 433 3.22 22.55 14.80
C PHE A 433 3.13 24.05 15.14
N LEU A 434 2.26 24.81 14.46
CA LEU A 434 2.14 26.26 14.56
C LEU A 434 0.68 26.66 14.78
N ILE A 435 0.03 26.01 15.75
CA ILE A 435 -1.42 26.15 16.03
C ILE A 435 -1.78 27.60 16.34
N ASP A 436 -1.01 28.29 17.18
CA ASP A 436 -1.29 29.66 17.59
C ASP A 436 -1.27 30.63 16.40
N GLU A 437 -0.26 30.51 15.53
CA GLU A 437 -0.18 31.30 14.30
C GLU A 437 -1.32 30.95 13.33
N TYR A 438 -1.64 29.67 13.17
CA TYR A 438 -2.76 29.22 12.33
C TYR A 438 -4.08 29.85 12.78
N MET A 439 -4.37 29.83 14.09
CA MET A 439 -5.58 30.42 14.65
C MET A 439 -5.56 31.94 14.61
N PHE A 440 -4.41 32.57 14.89
CA PHE A 440 -4.22 34.02 14.80
C PHE A 440 -4.57 34.58 13.42
N TYR A 441 -4.19 33.88 12.34
CA TYR A 441 -4.54 34.26 10.96
C TYR A 441 -5.88 33.72 10.48
N THR A 442 -6.78 33.32 11.38
CA THR A 442 -8.12 32.80 11.09
C THR A 442 -8.13 31.60 10.14
N GLY A 443 -7.19 30.67 10.33
CA GLY A 443 -6.95 29.54 9.44
C GLY A 443 -8.21 28.73 9.09
N ASN A 444 -9.00 28.33 10.08
CA ASN A 444 -10.25 27.59 9.88
C ASN A 444 -11.19 28.33 8.90
N ALA A 445 -11.45 29.62 9.16
CA ALA A 445 -12.34 30.43 8.31
C ALA A 445 -11.84 30.52 6.86
N ARG A 446 -10.53 30.73 6.67
CA ARG A 446 -9.93 30.83 5.33
C ARG A 446 -10.04 29.51 4.55
N VAL A 447 -9.80 28.39 5.20
CA VAL A 447 -9.88 27.07 4.56
C VAL A 447 -11.33 26.73 4.21
N LEU A 448 -12.28 27.00 5.10
CA LEU A 448 -13.72 26.80 4.83
C LEU A 448 -14.23 27.70 3.70
N GLU A 449 -13.83 28.98 3.66
CA GLU A 449 -14.15 29.89 2.56
C GLU A 449 -13.57 29.39 1.22
N PHE A 450 -12.33 28.90 1.25
CA PHE A 450 -11.68 28.35 0.07
C PHE A 450 -12.36 27.05 -0.41
N LEU A 451 -12.84 26.20 0.50
CA LEU A 451 -13.66 25.03 0.17
C LEU A 451 -15.01 25.42 -0.47
N THR A 452 -15.66 26.48 0.00
CA THR A 452 -16.87 27.02 -0.67
C THR A 452 -16.58 27.37 -2.12
N TRP A 453 -15.43 28.03 -2.38
CA TRP A 453 -15.03 28.32 -3.76
C TRP A 453 -14.75 27.04 -4.59
N CYS A 454 -14.19 25.99 -3.97
CA CYS A 454 -13.93 24.72 -4.63
C CYS A 454 -15.22 23.98 -5.03
N ASP A 455 -16.26 24.04 -4.19
CA ASP A 455 -17.54 23.35 -4.43
C ASP A 455 -18.39 24.03 -5.52
N ASN A 456 -18.27 25.35 -5.68
CA ASN A 456 -18.98 26.14 -6.69
C ASN A 456 -18.75 25.63 -8.12
N GLU A 457 -19.83 25.57 -8.91
CA GLU A 457 -19.88 25.04 -10.29
C GLU A 457 -19.20 25.92 -11.36
N ASP A 458 -18.58 27.04 -10.98
CA ASP A 458 -17.86 27.92 -11.91
C ASP A 458 -16.81 27.14 -12.73
N SER A 459 -16.81 27.33 -14.05
CA SER A 459 -15.83 26.73 -14.94
C SER A 459 -14.40 27.13 -14.53
N PHE A 460 -13.58 26.12 -14.24
CA PHE A 460 -12.19 26.28 -13.84
C PHE A 460 -11.29 25.55 -14.81
N PHE A 461 -10.50 26.31 -15.57
CA PHE A 461 -9.53 25.76 -16.52
C PHE A 461 -8.22 25.44 -15.78
N SER A 462 -8.26 24.39 -14.95
CA SER A 462 -7.05 23.81 -14.35
C SER A 462 -6.21 23.10 -15.40
N HIS A 463 -4.90 23.20 -15.24
CA HIS A 463 -3.93 22.59 -16.16
C HIS A 463 -3.68 21.13 -15.80
N GLY A 464 -3.77 20.77 -14.51
CA GLY A 464 -3.80 19.38 -14.03
C GLY A 464 -2.56 18.52 -14.32
N ASN A 465 -1.48 19.10 -14.85
CA ASN A 465 -0.28 18.39 -15.27
C ASN A 465 0.79 18.29 -14.17
N SER A 466 0.59 18.94 -13.02
CA SER A 466 1.53 18.94 -11.91
C SER A 466 1.29 17.76 -10.95
N PHE A 467 2.31 17.39 -10.18
CA PHE A 467 2.22 16.30 -9.19
C PHE A 467 1.04 16.50 -8.22
N HIS A 468 0.90 17.71 -7.67
CA HIS A 468 -0.23 18.04 -6.80
C HIS A 468 -1.54 18.27 -7.58
N GLY A 469 -1.49 18.60 -8.88
CA GLY A 469 -2.65 18.82 -9.75
C GLY A 469 -3.26 17.57 -10.38
N ALA A 470 -2.68 16.38 -10.14
CA ALA A 470 -3.11 15.13 -10.74
C ALA A 470 -4.63 14.87 -10.56
N GLY A 471 -5.30 14.64 -11.69
CA GLY A 471 -6.74 14.39 -11.82
C GLY A 471 -7.66 15.56 -11.43
N GLY A 472 -7.11 16.77 -11.35
CA GLY A 472 -7.88 18.00 -11.20
C GLY A 472 -8.23 18.70 -12.52
N ARG A 473 -7.97 18.12 -13.70
CA ARG A 473 -8.07 18.84 -14.99
C ARG A 473 -9.51 19.20 -15.35
N GLY A 474 -9.78 20.50 -15.54
CA GLY A 474 -11.11 21.05 -15.81
C GLY A 474 -12.02 21.21 -14.57
N ASN A 475 -11.52 20.92 -13.36
CA ASN A 475 -12.27 20.98 -12.11
C ASN A 475 -11.39 21.50 -10.95
N LYS A 476 -11.97 21.67 -9.75
CA LYS A 476 -11.26 22.16 -8.55
C LYS A 476 -10.98 21.04 -7.53
N PHE A 477 -11.02 19.77 -7.93
CA PHE A 477 -10.88 18.63 -7.02
C PHE A 477 -9.49 18.55 -6.39
N ALA A 478 -8.44 18.96 -7.11
CA ALA A 478 -7.10 19.04 -6.53
C ALA A 478 -7.06 20.02 -5.35
N GLN A 479 -7.62 21.22 -5.52
CA GLN A 479 -7.69 22.25 -4.48
C GLN A 479 -8.53 21.78 -3.29
N MET A 480 -9.68 21.15 -3.56
CA MET A 480 -10.55 20.57 -2.53
C MET A 480 -9.82 19.51 -1.71
N ARG A 481 -9.15 18.57 -2.38
CA ARG A 481 -8.39 17.48 -1.74
C ARG A 481 -7.31 18.00 -0.79
N TYR A 482 -6.47 18.95 -1.23
CA TYR A 482 -5.43 19.48 -0.34
C TYR A 482 -6.00 20.32 0.81
N SER A 483 -7.13 21.00 0.59
CA SER A 483 -7.80 21.76 1.65
C SER A 483 -8.39 20.82 2.71
N LEU A 484 -8.99 19.70 2.29
CA LEU A 484 -9.47 18.65 3.19
C LEU A 484 -8.31 17.98 3.93
N ARG A 485 -7.18 17.71 3.27
CA ARG A 485 -5.98 17.21 3.96
C ARG A 485 -5.47 18.16 5.04
N LEU A 486 -5.50 19.47 4.79
CA LEU A 486 -5.17 20.48 5.79
C LEU A 486 -6.15 20.42 6.97
N LEU A 487 -7.46 20.45 6.71
CA LEU A 487 -8.46 20.34 7.78
C LEU A 487 -8.29 19.05 8.60
N ARG A 488 -8.10 17.92 7.92
CA ARG A 488 -7.86 16.63 8.58
C ARG A 488 -6.63 16.68 9.47
N ALA A 489 -5.53 17.25 9.00
CA ALA A 489 -4.31 17.39 9.80
C ALA A 489 -4.54 18.26 11.05
N MET A 490 -5.38 19.30 10.97
CA MET A 490 -5.71 20.14 12.12
C MET A 490 -6.69 19.47 13.10
N VAL A 491 -7.71 18.75 12.59
CA VAL A 491 -8.71 18.06 13.43
C VAL A 491 -8.09 16.89 14.19
N TYR A 492 -7.16 16.16 13.56
CA TYR A 492 -6.47 15.01 14.16
C TYR A 492 -5.49 15.39 15.29
N LEU A 493 -5.29 16.69 15.55
CA LEU A 493 -4.58 17.15 16.73
C LEU A 493 -5.41 17.02 18.02
N GLU A 494 -6.71 16.73 17.89
CA GLU A 494 -7.66 16.66 19.03
C GLU A 494 -7.65 17.95 19.86
N ASN A 495 -7.34 19.08 19.22
CA ASN A 495 -7.28 20.38 19.90
C ASN A 495 -8.69 20.98 20.01
N ASP A 496 -9.17 21.06 21.25
CA ASP A 496 -10.48 21.62 21.61
C ASP A 496 -10.78 22.98 20.98
N THR A 497 -9.81 23.90 20.95
CA THR A 497 -10.01 25.26 20.43
C THR A 497 -10.25 25.23 18.92
N ILE A 498 -9.48 24.42 18.19
CA ILE A 498 -9.62 24.28 16.73
C ILE A 498 -10.95 23.63 16.39
N ASN A 499 -11.29 22.52 17.06
CA ASN A 499 -12.46 21.72 16.73
C ASN A 499 -13.75 22.47 17.08
N LYS A 500 -13.81 23.15 18.23
CA LYS A 500 -14.95 24.01 18.59
C LYS A 500 -15.13 25.15 17.58
N ASP A 501 -14.05 25.82 17.21
CA ASP A 501 -14.07 26.92 16.23
C ASP A 501 -14.55 26.46 14.83
N LEU A 502 -14.16 25.25 14.40
CA LEU A 502 -14.65 24.63 13.16
C LEU A 502 -16.15 24.31 13.23
N CYS A 503 -16.61 23.72 14.33
CA CYS A 503 -18.02 23.43 14.55
C CYS A 503 -18.88 24.71 14.53
N GLU A 504 -18.45 25.76 15.24
CA GLU A 504 -19.14 27.05 15.29
C GLU A 504 -19.23 27.73 13.90
N LYS A 505 -18.24 27.51 13.05
CA LYS A 505 -18.22 28.02 11.65
C LYS A 505 -19.03 27.17 10.68
N GLY A 506 -19.72 26.13 11.13
CA GLY A 506 -20.58 25.29 10.30
C GLY A 506 -19.82 24.31 9.42
N ALA A 507 -18.60 23.89 9.81
CA ALA A 507 -17.79 22.95 9.04
C ALA A 507 -18.53 21.63 8.77
N ILE A 508 -19.27 21.11 9.76
CA ILE A 508 -20.01 19.84 9.63
C ILE A 508 -21.05 19.92 8.49
N GLN A 509 -21.90 20.94 8.50
CA GLN A 509 -22.94 21.10 7.47
C GLN A 509 -22.33 21.34 6.08
N GLN A 510 -21.26 22.15 6.02
CA GLN A 510 -20.55 22.40 4.76
C GLN A 510 -19.98 21.11 4.17
N LEU A 511 -19.30 20.31 5.00
CA LEU A 511 -18.68 19.04 4.58
C LEU A 511 -19.73 18.01 4.14
N ILE A 512 -20.87 17.91 4.83
CA ILE A 512 -22.01 17.08 4.39
C ILE A 512 -22.54 17.56 3.03
N GLY A 513 -22.64 18.87 2.82
CA GLY A 513 -23.05 19.46 1.53
C GLY A 513 -22.10 19.10 0.40
N ILE A 514 -20.79 19.28 0.60
CA ILE A 514 -19.75 18.90 -0.36
C ILE A 514 -19.82 17.40 -0.66
N PHE A 515 -19.99 16.55 0.36
CA PHE A 515 -20.11 15.11 0.17
C PHE A 515 -21.29 14.77 -0.75
N LYS A 516 -22.47 15.36 -0.51
CA LYS A 516 -23.66 15.17 -1.36
C LYS A 516 -23.41 15.60 -2.81
N ASN A 517 -22.69 16.70 -3.03
CA ASN A 517 -22.32 17.16 -4.36
C ASN A 517 -21.32 16.22 -5.06
N THR A 518 -20.40 15.58 -4.32
CA THR A 518 -19.49 14.60 -4.91
C THR A 518 -20.19 13.31 -5.35
N ILE A 519 -21.26 12.91 -4.66
CA ILE A 519 -22.09 11.76 -5.05
C ILE A 519 -22.77 12.01 -6.41
N SER A 520 -23.28 13.23 -6.64
CA SER A 520 -24.02 13.55 -7.88
C SER A 520 -23.11 13.71 -9.10
N LYS A 521 -21.83 14.04 -8.92
CA LYS A 521 -20.85 14.31 -9.98
C LYS A 521 -20.12 13.06 -10.51
N TYR A 522 -20.77 11.89 -10.50
CA TYR A 522 -20.14 10.62 -10.86
C TYR A 522 -19.53 10.64 -12.28
N ASN A 523 -18.22 10.42 -12.37
CA ASN A 523 -17.44 10.33 -13.61
C ASN A 523 -16.38 9.23 -13.46
N ASP A 524 -16.40 8.21 -14.33
CA ASP A 524 -15.50 7.05 -14.26
C ASP A 524 -14.00 7.44 -14.31
N LYS A 525 -13.65 8.59 -14.89
CA LYS A 525 -12.25 9.06 -14.98
C LYS A 525 -11.72 9.68 -13.69
N GLU A 526 -12.60 10.11 -12.79
CA GLU A 526 -12.26 10.87 -11.57
C GLU A 526 -12.65 10.10 -10.29
N GLU A 527 -13.12 8.84 -10.45
CA GLU A 527 -13.67 8.01 -9.37
C GLU A 527 -12.71 7.89 -8.18
N ALA A 528 -11.42 7.62 -8.42
CA ALA A 528 -10.44 7.47 -7.33
C ALA A 528 -10.25 8.75 -6.49
N ILE A 529 -10.29 9.93 -7.11
CA ILE A 529 -10.13 11.21 -6.41
C ILE A 529 -11.39 11.58 -5.64
N LEU A 530 -12.56 11.31 -6.22
CA LEU A 530 -13.83 11.51 -5.52
C LEU A 530 -13.93 10.62 -4.28
N LEU A 531 -13.50 9.36 -4.37
CA LEU A 531 -13.43 8.44 -3.22
C LEU A 531 -12.45 8.95 -2.15
N GLU A 532 -11.30 9.51 -2.55
CA GLU A 532 -10.35 10.13 -1.62
C GLU A 532 -10.98 11.33 -0.89
N ILE A 533 -11.62 12.24 -1.63
CA ILE A 533 -12.32 13.41 -1.08
C ILE A 533 -13.42 12.97 -0.10
N GLN A 534 -14.23 11.99 -0.46
CA GLN A 534 -15.27 11.43 0.39
C GLN A 534 -14.71 10.83 1.67
N SER A 535 -13.62 10.06 1.55
CA SER A 535 -12.95 9.44 2.71
C SER A 535 -12.38 10.49 3.66
N ASP A 536 -11.74 11.53 3.12
CA ASP A 536 -11.19 12.63 3.93
C ASP A 536 -12.30 13.43 4.64
N ILE A 537 -13.43 13.70 3.96
CA ILE A 537 -14.59 14.33 4.57
C ILE A 537 -15.10 13.52 5.78
N LEU A 538 -15.30 12.21 5.61
CA LEU A 538 -15.78 11.34 6.68
C LEU A 538 -14.81 11.30 7.86
N LEU A 539 -13.50 11.24 7.62
CA LEU A 539 -12.50 11.27 8.70
C LEU A 539 -12.50 12.61 9.46
N ILE A 540 -12.67 13.74 8.76
CA ILE A 540 -12.80 15.06 9.40
C ILE A 540 -14.07 15.11 10.25
N LEU A 541 -15.20 14.65 9.71
CA LEU A 541 -16.47 14.61 10.43
C LEU A 541 -16.37 13.73 11.69
N SER A 542 -15.68 12.59 11.59
CA SER A 542 -15.44 11.68 12.71
C SER A 542 -14.68 12.38 13.83
N GLY A 543 -13.53 13.01 13.53
CA GLY A 543 -12.76 13.75 14.54
C GLY A 543 -13.47 14.99 15.11
N LEU A 544 -14.36 15.64 14.37
CA LEU A 544 -15.18 16.76 14.88
C LEU A 544 -16.33 16.31 15.79
N CYS A 545 -16.79 15.06 15.66
CA CYS A 545 -17.90 14.51 16.43
C CYS A 545 -17.45 13.61 17.58
N GLU A 546 -16.22 13.10 17.54
CA GLU A 546 -15.64 12.27 18.58
C GLU A 546 -15.67 13.02 19.93
N TYR A 547 -16.26 12.41 20.95
CA TYR A 547 -16.49 12.98 22.28
C TYR A 547 -17.27 14.32 22.34
N HIS A 548 -17.82 14.82 21.23
CA HIS A 548 -18.52 16.10 21.16
C HIS A 548 -20.00 15.95 20.75
N ILE A 549 -20.88 15.87 21.75
CA ILE A 549 -22.33 15.62 21.56
C ILE A 549 -23.01 16.65 20.64
N PRO A 550 -22.79 17.99 20.77
CA PRO A 550 -23.40 18.95 19.85
C PRO A 550 -23.00 18.73 18.39
N GLY A 551 -21.77 18.25 18.14
CA GLY A 551 -21.31 17.87 16.80
C GLY A 551 -22.13 16.72 16.22
N LYS A 552 -22.43 15.69 17.02
CA LYS A 552 -23.29 14.56 16.64
C LYS A 552 -24.72 14.98 16.34
N GLU A 553 -25.27 15.92 17.11
CA GLU A 553 -26.60 16.50 16.86
C GLU A 553 -26.65 17.29 15.54
N ILE A 554 -25.60 18.08 15.28
CA ILE A 554 -25.44 18.84 14.04
C ILE A 554 -25.27 17.91 12.82
N PHE A 555 -24.52 16.82 12.97
CA PHE A 555 -24.37 15.80 11.94
C PHE A 555 -25.74 15.26 11.51
N GLY A 556 -26.58 14.91 12.49
CA GLY A 556 -28.01 14.69 12.34
C GLY A 556 -28.40 13.73 11.20
N THR A 557 -29.64 13.86 10.74
CA THR A 557 -30.19 12.98 9.68
C THR A 557 -29.48 13.14 8.35
N GLY A 558 -29.04 14.36 8.02
CA GLY A 558 -28.32 14.65 6.78
C GLY A 558 -26.97 13.94 6.69
N GLY A 559 -26.27 13.79 7.81
CA GLY A 559 -25.05 12.99 7.94
C GLY A 559 -25.33 11.48 7.90
N VAL A 560 -26.38 11.02 8.58
CA VAL A 560 -26.79 9.61 8.50
C VAL A 560 -27.12 9.19 7.07
N ASP A 561 -27.78 10.05 6.28
CA ASP A 561 -28.12 9.76 4.88
C ASP A 561 -26.88 9.53 4.00
N ILE A 562 -25.78 10.27 4.21
CA ILE A 562 -24.54 10.08 3.43
C ILE A 562 -23.85 8.76 3.79
N ILE A 563 -23.87 8.37 5.08
CA ILE A 563 -23.35 7.08 5.55
C ILE A 563 -24.12 5.93 4.91
N LEU A 564 -25.46 5.99 4.96
CA LEU A 564 -26.32 4.98 4.37
C LEU A 564 -26.13 4.87 2.86
N HIS A 565 -25.88 5.98 2.17
CA HIS A 565 -25.58 5.97 0.74
C HIS A 565 -24.31 5.16 0.44
N VAL A 566 -23.22 5.44 1.16
CA VAL A 566 -21.95 4.73 0.97
C VAL A 566 -22.09 3.24 1.30
N MET A 567 -22.78 2.90 2.37
CA MET A 567 -23.00 1.50 2.78
C MET A 567 -23.80 0.69 1.76
N LYS A 568 -24.61 1.32 0.91
CA LYS A 568 -25.36 0.67 -0.17
C LYS A 568 -24.50 0.37 -1.41
N THR A 569 -23.24 0.79 -1.43
CA THR A 569 -22.31 0.54 -2.54
C THR A 569 -22.11 -0.97 -2.76
N ASP A 570 -22.05 -1.41 -4.01
CA ASP A 570 -21.84 -2.83 -4.35
C ASP A 570 -20.55 -3.37 -3.70
N PRO A 571 -20.64 -4.39 -2.84
CA PRO A 571 -19.48 -5.03 -2.21
C PRO A 571 -18.39 -5.50 -3.17
N LYS A 572 -18.72 -5.78 -4.44
CA LYS A 572 -17.73 -6.16 -5.45
C LYS A 572 -16.71 -5.06 -5.73
N LYS A 573 -17.08 -3.79 -5.54
CA LYS A 573 -16.19 -2.64 -5.74
C LYS A 573 -15.08 -2.55 -4.69
N LEU A 574 -15.21 -3.23 -3.54
CA LEU A 574 -14.16 -3.28 -2.51
C LEU A 574 -12.84 -3.89 -3.04
N GLN A 575 -12.92 -4.72 -4.09
CA GLN A 575 -11.75 -5.36 -4.70
C GLN A 575 -11.17 -4.58 -5.89
N SER A 576 -11.73 -3.42 -6.26
CA SER A 576 -11.33 -2.68 -7.46
C SER A 576 -9.96 -1.98 -7.35
N GLY A 577 -9.44 -1.79 -6.13
CA GLY A 577 -8.21 -1.04 -5.89
C GLY A 577 -8.34 0.49 -5.98
N LEU A 578 -9.54 1.02 -6.27
CA LEU A 578 -9.77 2.46 -6.48
C LEU A 578 -9.93 3.29 -5.19
N GLY A 579 -9.95 2.66 -4.01
CA GLY A 579 -10.08 3.35 -2.72
C GLY A 579 -11.35 3.05 -1.93
N TYR A 580 -12.28 2.22 -2.45
CA TYR A 580 -13.52 1.85 -1.75
C TYR A 580 -13.31 1.23 -0.35
N ASN A 581 -12.20 0.55 -0.11
CA ASN A 581 -11.87 0.02 1.23
C ASN A 581 -11.58 1.14 2.23
N ILE A 582 -10.91 2.21 1.80
CA ILE A 582 -10.62 3.38 2.64
C ILE A 582 -11.93 4.10 2.94
N LEU A 583 -12.76 4.32 1.92
CA LEU A 583 -14.07 4.94 2.10
C LEU A 583 -14.96 4.15 3.07
N LEU A 584 -14.99 2.82 2.96
CA LEU A 584 -15.73 1.96 3.89
C LEU A 584 -15.17 2.07 5.31
N TYR A 585 -13.84 2.07 5.47
CA TYR A 585 -13.22 2.26 6.79
C TYR A 585 -13.62 3.61 7.41
N SER A 586 -13.49 4.70 6.66
CA SER A 586 -13.92 6.03 7.10
C SER A 586 -15.42 6.08 7.40
N THR A 587 -16.24 5.31 6.70
CA THR A 587 -17.69 5.22 6.97
C THR A 587 -17.97 4.51 8.28
N LEU A 588 -17.29 3.39 8.56
CA LEU A 588 -17.43 2.67 9.82
C LEU A 588 -16.93 3.52 11.00
N ASP A 589 -15.82 4.22 10.82
CA ASP A 589 -15.30 5.20 11.77
C ASP A 589 -16.31 6.34 12.04
N SER A 590 -16.92 6.90 10.99
CA SER A 590 -17.99 7.90 11.15
C SER A 590 -19.25 7.37 11.82
N ILE A 591 -19.60 6.09 11.64
CA ILE A 591 -20.70 5.50 12.41
C ILE A 591 -20.34 5.51 13.90
N TRP A 592 -19.11 5.11 14.22
CA TRP A 592 -18.62 5.09 15.59
C TRP A 592 -18.59 6.49 16.21
N CYS A 593 -17.95 7.44 15.53
CA CYS A 593 -17.71 8.76 16.10
C CYS A 593 -18.91 9.70 15.99
N CYS A 594 -19.70 9.64 14.90
CA CYS A 594 -20.78 10.61 14.64
C CYS A 594 -22.17 10.13 15.05
N ILE A 595 -22.45 8.82 15.01
CA ILE A 595 -23.81 8.28 15.23
C ILE A 595 -23.95 7.70 16.63
N LEU A 596 -23.04 6.82 17.04
CA LEU A 596 -23.12 6.14 18.34
C LEU A 596 -23.10 7.14 19.50
N GLY A 597 -23.92 6.89 20.52
CA GLY A 597 -24.12 7.76 21.67
C GLY A 597 -25.06 8.94 21.42
N CYS A 598 -25.58 9.12 20.20
CA CYS A 598 -26.59 10.13 19.87
C CYS A 598 -27.91 9.44 19.48
N TYR A 599 -28.76 9.18 20.49
CA TYR A 599 -30.02 8.43 20.31
C TYR A 599 -30.89 8.87 19.12
N PRO A 600 -31.09 10.17 18.81
CA PRO A 600 -31.85 10.58 17.63
C PRO A 600 -31.23 10.11 16.30
N SER A 601 -29.90 10.17 16.19
CA SER A 601 -29.18 9.71 15.00
C SER A 601 -29.14 8.18 14.91
N GLU A 602 -28.97 7.49 16.05
CA GLU A 602 -29.07 6.03 16.11
C GLU A 602 -30.46 5.54 15.70
N ASP A 603 -31.51 6.13 16.26
CA ASP A 603 -32.90 5.78 15.95
C ASP A 603 -33.19 5.98 14.47
N TYR A 604 -32.77 7.10 13.89
CA TYR A 604 -32.92 7.35 12.46
C TYR A 604 -32.10 6.36 11.61
N PHE A 605 -30.88 6.00 12.04
CA PHE A 605 -30.08 4.97 11.37
C PHE A 605 -30.76 3.59 11.41
N LEU A 606 -31.37 3.23 12.53
CA LEU A 606 -32.14 1.99 12.70
C LEU A 606 -33.40 1.98 11.81
N GLU A 607 -34.17 3.07 11.81
CA GLU A 607 -35.37 3.25 10.98
C GLU A 607 -35.08 3.16 9.48
N LYS A 608 -33.87 3.56 9.06
CA LYS A 608 -33.40 3.49 7.67
C LYS A 608 -32.67 2.19 7.33
N GLU A 609 -32.84 1.14 8.13
CA GLU A 609 -32.26 -0.19 7.93
C GLU A 609 -30.71 -0.19 7.95
N GLY A 610 -30.08 0.78 8.61
CA GLY A 610 -28.61 0.88 8.67
C GLY A 610 -27.93 -0.34 9.30
N ILE A 611 -28.54 -0.92 10.35
CA ILE A 611 -28.07 -2.18 10.95
C ILE A 611 -28.11 -3.35 9.96
N PHE A 612 -29.08 -3.35 9.02
CA PHE A 612 -29.20 -4.43 8.05
C PHE A 612 -28.02 -4.38 7.07
N LEU A 613 -27.65 -3.16 6.65
CA LEU A 613 -26.46 -2.93 5.83
C LEU A 613 -25.16 -3.32 6.55
N LEU A 614 -25.05 -3.03 7.87
CA LEU A 614 -23.89 -3.49 8.67
C LEU A 614 -23.81 -5.01 8.73
N LEU A 615 -24.93 -5.70 8.93
CA LEU A 615 -24.99 -7.16 8.95
C LEU A 615 -24.70 -7.78 7.57
N ASP A 616 -25.16 -7.13 6.48
CA ASP A 616 -24.84 -7.54 5.12
C ASP A 616 -23.34 -7.43 4.82
N LEU A 617 -22.69 -6.35 5.28
CA LEU A 617 -21.24 -6.16 5.20
C LEU A 617 -20.50 -7.20 6.05
N LEU A 618 -20.99 -7.47 7.27
CA LEU A 618 -20.43 -8.51 8.15
C LEU A 618 -20.53 -9.91 7.52
N ALA A 619 -21.62 -10.19 6.79
CA ALA A 619 -21.85 -11.45 6.10
C ALA A 619 -20.87 -11.70 4.93
N LEU A 620 -20.20 -10.65 4.40
CA LEU A 620 -19.11 -10.80 3.44
C LEU A 620 -17.86 -11.44 4.06
N ASN A 621 -17.73 -11.40 5.39
CA ASN A 621 -16.69 -12.08 6.16
C ASN A 621 -15.27 -11.66 5.75
N GLN A 622 -15.08 -10.34 5.55
CA GLN A 622 -13.77 -9.74 5.33
C GLN A 622 -13.11 -9.42 6.67
N LYS A 623 -12.08 -10.18 7.04
CA LYS A 623 -11.40 -10.09 8.36
C LYS A 623 -11.09 -8.66 8.81
N LYS A 624 -10.63 -7.80 7.89
CA LYS A 624 -10.24 -6.40 8.15
C LYS A 624 -11.37 -5.57 8.75
N PHE A 625 -12.63 -5.85 8.38
CA PHE A 625 -13.80 -5.08 8.82
C PHE A 625 -14.61 -5.79 9.90
N CYS A 626 -14.52 -7.12 10.01
CA CYS A 626 -15.33 -7.90 10.97
C CYS A 626 -15.16 -7.41 12.42
N SER A 627 -13.92 -7.18 12.86
CA SER A 627 -13.65 -6.72 14.24
C SER A 627 -14.27 -5.35 14.52
N LEU A 628 -14.15 -4.41 13.56
CA LEU A 628 -14.70 -3.06 13.68
C LEU A 628 -16.24 -3.06 13.66
N ILE A 629 -16.85 -3.76 12.69
CA ILE A 629 -18.31 -3.87 12.59
C ILE A 629 -18.90 -4.50 13.85
N LEU A 630 -18.27 -5.55 14.38
CA LEU A 630 -18.72 -6.17 15.62
C LEU A 630 -18.57 -5.24 16.82
N GLY A 631 -17.53 -4.39 16.86
CA GLY A 631 -17.39 -3.35 17.87
C GLY A 631 -18.56 -2.36 17.81
N ILE A 632 -18.86 -1.84 16.61
CA ILE A 632 -19.99 -0.94 16.36
C ILE A 632 -21.31 -1.58 16.82
N MET A 633 -21.49 -2.87 16.53
CA MET A 633 -22.68 -3.60 16.95
C MET A 633 -22.80 -3.73 18.48
N VAL A 634 -21.70 -3.91 19.21
CA VAL A 634 -21.73 -3.99 20.68
C VAL A 634 -22.31 -2.71 21.27
N GLU A 635 -21.84 -1.55 20.80
CA GLU A 635 -22.29 -0.25 21.28
C GLU A 635 -23.73 0.07 20.84
N PHE A 636 -24.10 -0.22 19.58
CA PHE A 636 -25.50 -0.05 19.15
C PHE A 636 -26.48 -0.87 20.00
N CYS A 637 -26.06 -2.03 20.52
CA CYS A 637 -26.92 -2.85 21.37
C CYS A 637 -27.20 -2.22 22.75
N ASP A 638 -26.56 -1.11 23.12
CA ASP A 638 -26.96 -0.31 24.28
C ASP A 638 -28.27 0.48 24.02
N ASN A 639 -28.60 0.75 22.75
CA ASN A 639 -29.91 1.25 22.38
C ASN A 639 -30.96 0.12 22.41
N PRO A 640 -32.04 0.25 23.22
CA PRO A 640 -33.02 -0.81 23.40
C PRO A 640 -33.80 -1.19 22.12
N LYS A 641 -33.83 -0.29 21.12
CA LYS A 641 -34.51 -0.57 19.83
C LYS A 641 -33.67 -1.52 18.95
N THR A 642 -32.35 -1.51 19.09
CA THR A 642 -31.43 -2.26 18.21
C THR A 642 -31.74 -3.76 18.16
N ALA A 643 -32.05 -4.38 19.30
CA ALA A 643 -32.31 -5.82 19.38
C ALA A 643 -33.45 -6.26 18.44
N ALA A 644 -34.53 -5.46 18.33
CA ALA A 644 -35.64 -5.74 17.43
C ALA A 644 -35.22 -5.72 15.96
N HIS A 645 -34.39 -4.74 15.57
CA HIS A 645 -33.85 -4.64 14.21
C HIS A 645 -32.89 -5.79 13.88
N VAL A 646 -31.93 -6.10 14.78
CA VAL A 646 -30.99 -7.20 14.58
C VAL A 646 -31.72 -8.54 14.44
N ASN A 647 -32.75 -8.80 15.25
CA ASN A 647 -33.55 -10.02 15.17
C ASN A 647 -34.46 -10.07 13.93
N ALA A 648 -34.80 -8.92 13.34
CA ALA A 648 -35.58 -8.84 12.11
C ALA A 648 -34.75 -9.10 10.84
N TRP A 649 -33.43 -8.88 10.87
CA TRP A 649 -32.56 -9.07 9.70
C TRP A 649 -32.57 -10.50 9.16
N ARG A 650 -32.57 -10.63 7.83
CA ARG A 650 -32.50 -11.90 7.11
C ARG A 650 -31.48 -11.80 5.98
N GLY A 651 -30.40 -12.59 6.09
CA GLY A 651 -29.37 -12.69 5.07
C GLY A 651 -29.71 -13.68 3.95
N LYS A 652 -28.69 -14.02 3.15
CA LYS A 652 -28.82 -15.01 2.06
C LYS A 652 -29.29 -16.36 2.63
N LYS A 653 -30.30 -16.97 1.99
CA LYS A 653 -30.94 -18.23 2.43
C LYS A 653 -31.64 -18.13 3.81
N ASP A 654 -32.27 -16.98 4.10
CA ASP A 654 -32.97 -16.71 5.36
C ASP A 654 -32.08 -16.87 6.62
N GLN A 655 -30.78 -16.62 6.47
CA GLN A 655 -29.85 -16.67 7.61
C GLN A 655 -30.19 -15.56 8.61
N THR A 656 -30.34 -15.90 9.90
CA THR A 656 -30.57 -14.93 10.97
C THR A 656 -29.26 -14.32 11.46
N ALA A 657 -29.31 -13.14 12.10
CA ALA A 657 -28.13 -12.48 12.64
C ALA A 657 -27.40 -13.35 13.67
N ALA A 658 -28.16 -14.02 14.56
CA ALA A 658 -27.61 -14.97 15.53
C ALA A 658 -26.86 -16.13 14.85
N SER A 659 -27.46 -16.73 13.81
CA SER A 659 -26.80 -17.79 13.03
C SER A 659 -25.53 -17.29 12.32
N LEU A 660 -25.53 -16.04 11.81
CA LEU A 660 -24.33 -15.42 11.24
C LEU A 660 -23.21 -15.28 12.26
N LEU A 661 -23.50 -14.71 13.44
CA LEU A 661 -22.53 -14.50 14.51
C LEU A 661 -21.92 -15.83 15.00
N ILE A 662 -22.75 -16.85 15.20
CA ILE A 662 -22.31 -18.19 15.60
C ILE A 662 -21.44 -18.84 14.51
N LYS A 663 -21.78 -18.65 13.23
CA LYS A 663 -20.96 -19.14 12.12
C LYS A 663 -19.59 -18.43 12.05
N LEU A 664 -19.54 -17.13 12.31
CA LEU A 664 -18.28 -16.37 12.38
C LEU A 664 -17.42 -16.88 13.54
N TRP A 665 -18.02 -17.16 14.69
CA TRP A 665 -17.34 -17.78 15.82
C TRP A 665 -16.67 -19.11 15.44
N ARG A 666 -17.42 -20.03 14.82
CA ARG A 666 -16.87 -21.33 14.38
C ARG A 666 -15.70 -21.16 13.42
N LYS A 667 -15.76 -20.17 12.52
CA LYS A 667 -14.67 -19.87 11.60
C LYS A 667 -13.43 -19.35 12.35
N GLU A 668 -13.62 -18.43 13.29
CA GLU A 668 -12.54 -17.88 14.12
C GLU A 668 -11.86 -18.98 14.94
N GLU A 669 -12.63 -19.86 15.60
CA GLU A 669 -12.08 -21.00 16.34
C GLU A 669 -11.23 -21.92 15.47
N LYS A 670 -11.69 -22.18 14.24
CA LYS A 670 -10.95 -23.01 13.28
C LYS A 670 -9.63 -22.36 12.87
N GLU A 671 -9.61 -21.05 12.70
CA GLU A 671 -8.41 -20.29 12.34
C GLU A 671 -7.42 -20.19 13.51
N LEU A 672 -7.93 -20.07 14.74
CA LEU A 672 -7.13 -20.10 15.98
C LEU A 672 -6.68 -21.51 16.39
N GLY A 673 -7.07 -22.56 15.66
CA GLY A 673 -6.66 -23.94 15.92
C GLY A 673 -7.34 -24.58 17.14
N VAL A 674 -8.49 -24.09 17.57
CA VAL A 674 -9.22 -24.63 18.72
C VAL A 674 -9.75 -26.03 18.41
N LYS A 675 -9.48 -27.00 19.30
CA LYS A 675 -9.87 -28.40 19.11
C LYS A 675 -11.36 -28.62 19.39
N ARG A 676 -12.05 -29.24 18.43
CA ARG A 676 -13.47 -29.59 18.45
C ARG A 676 -13.68 -31.01 17.93
N ASP A 677 -14.73 -31.69 18.36
CA ASP A 677 -15.11 -32.98 17.78
C ASP A 677 -15.87 -32.82 16.44
N LYS A 678 -16.31 -33.94 15.85
CA LYS A 678 -17.05 -33.96 14.58
C LYS A 678 -18.42 -33.26 14.62
N TYR A 679 -18.96 -32.98 15.81
CA TYR A 679 -20.23 -32.31 16.02
C TYR A 679 -20.06 -30.88 16.60
N GLY A 680 -18.82 -30.37 16.70
CA GLY A 680 -18.54 -29.06 17.29
C GLY A 680 -18.51 -29.03 18.82
N LYS A 681 -18.48 -30.19 19.47
CA LYS A 681 -18.45 -30.36 20.93
C LYS A 681 -17.05 -30.07 21.50
N ILE A 682 -17.01 -29.65 22.76
CA ILE A 682 -15.76 -29.51 23.53
C ILE A 682 -15.10 -30.89 23.70
N VAL A 683 -13.80 -30.99 23.35
CA VAL A 683 -12.98 -32.21 23.52
C VAL A 683 -12.25 -32.22 24.85
N ASP A 684 -11.59 -31.10 25.21
CA ASP A 684 -10.88 -30.94 26.47
C ASP A 684 -11.67 -30.01 27.41
N THR A 685 -12.20 -30.56 28.50
CA THR A 685 -12.98 -29.80 29.49
C THR A 685 -12.13 -28.86 30.34
N LYS A 686 -10.80 -29.05 30.38
CA LYS A 686 -9.86 -28.15 31.07
C LYS A 686 -9.41 -27.00 30.17
N LYS A 687 -9.40 -27.23 28.85
CA LYS A 687 -8.92 -26.29 27.83
C LYS A 687 -9.95 -26.09 26.71
N PRO A 688 -11.14 -25.57 27.03
CA PRO A 688 -12.25 -25.52 26.07
C PRO A 688 -12.08 -24.50 24.94
N LEU A 689 -11.32 -23.42 25.13
CA LEU A 689 -11.13 -22.34 24.15
C LEU A 689 -9.67 -22.15 23.70
N PHE A 690 -8.81 -23.06 24.13
CA PHE A 690 -7.36 -22.97 24.02
C PHE A 690 -6.93 -23.05 22.55
N THR A 691 -6.07 -22.10 22.14
CA THR A 691 -5.62 -21.96 20.76
C THR A 691 -4.35 -22.77 20.49
N SER A 692 -4.03 -23.02 19.22
CA SER A 692 -2.75 -23.67 18.86
C SER A 692 -1.54 -22.84 19.29
N PHE A 693 -1.66 -21.51 19.24
CA PHE A 693 -0.62 -20.59 19.70
C PHE A 693 -0.37 -20.71 21.21
N GLN A 694 -1.43 -20.79 22.02
CA GLN A 694 -1.32 -21.03 23.46
C GLN A 694 -0.75 -22.43 23.79
N GLU A 695 -0.87 -23.43 22.90
CA GLU A 695 -0.22 -24.73 23.08
C GLU A 695 1.29 -24.68 22.81
N GLU A 696 1.72 -23.90 21.82
CA GLU A 696 3.14 -23.71 21.47
C GLU A 696 3.85 -22.83 22.50
N GLN A 697 3.20 -21.76 22.95
CA GLN A 697 3.71 -20.91 24.01
C GLN A 697 3.59 -21.62 25.35
N LYS A 698 4.71 -22.14 25.86
CA LYS A 698 4.78 -22.55 27.27
C LYS A 698 4.51 -21.34 28.15
N ILE A 699 3.73 -21.54 29.20
CA ILE A 699 3.51 -20.52 30.23
C ILE A 699 4.88 -20.14 30.79
N ILE A 700 5.17 -18.83 30.78
CA ILE A 700 6.39 -18.25 31.34
C ILE A 700 5.96 -17.23 32.40
N PRO A 701 6.68 -17.13 33.53
CA PRO A 701 6.39 -16.08 34.51
C PRO A 701 6.61 -14.70 33.89
N LEU A 702 5.58 -13.86 33.97
CA LEU A 702 5.58 -12.50 33.45
C LEU A 702 5.54 -11.47 34.59
N PRO A 703 6.11 -10.27 34.41
CA PRO A 703 5.94 -9.16 35.35
C PRO A 703 4.45 -8.83 35.58
N ALA A 704 4.09 -8.36 36.77
CA ALA A 704 2.70 -8.07 37.16
C ALA A 704 2.00 -6.98 36.30
N ASN A 705 2.76 -6.19 35.55
CA ASN A 705 2.26 -5.17 34.63
C ASN A 705 2.06 -5.69 33.19
N CYS A 706 2.38 -6.96 32.91
CA CYS A 706 2.19 -7.58 31.61
C CYS A 706 0.87 -8.37 31.58
N PRO A 707 0.03 -8.21 30.54
CA PRO A 707 -1.16 -9.05 30.39
C PRO A 707 -0.76 -10.50 30.11
N THR A 708 -1.53 -11.45 30.64
CA THR A 708 -1.30 -12.87 30.35
C THR A 708 -1.78 -13.24 28.94
N VAL A 709 -1.38 -14.40 28.43
CA VAL A 709 -1.74 -14.84 27.07
C VAL A 709 -3.26 -14.98 26.91
N ALA A 710 -3.97 -15.50 27.92
CA ALA A 710 -5.43 -15.56 27.90
C ALA A 710 -6.08 -14.16 27.83
N VAL A 711 -5.50 -13.13 28.46
CA VAL A 711 -5.99 -11.74 28.37
C VAL A 711 -5.71 -11.14 27.00
N MET A 712 -4.51 -11.36 26.45
CA MET A 712 -4.16 -10.91 25.10
C MET A 712 -5.10 -11.51 24.05
N ASP A 713 -5.41 -12.81 24.17
CA ASP A 713 -6.33 -13.49 23.25
C ASP A 713 -7.73 -12.84 23.23
N VAL A 714 -8.24 -12.34 24.36
CA VAL A 714 -9.54 -11.64 24.40
C VAL A 714 -9.53 -10.36 23.56
N ALA A 715 -8.40 -9.65 23.54
CA ALA A 715 -8.27 -8.38 22.81
C ALA A 715 -8.02 -8.56 21.31
N GLU A 716 -7.34 -9.64 20.93
CA GLU A 716 -6.83 -9.84 19.56
C GLU A 716 -7.86 -10.44 18.58
N ASN A 717 -8.89 -11.12 19.08
CA ASN A 717 -9.85 -11.84 18.23
C ASN A 717 -11.29 -11.26 18.30
N ILE A 718 -12.17 -11.77 17.44
CA ILE A 718 -13.57 -11.31 17.38
C ILE A 718 -14.51 -12.01 18.38
N ARG A 719 -14.05 -13.04 19.10
CA ARG A 719 -14.89 -13.88 19.97
C ARG A 719 -15.53 -13.07 21.08
N ALA A 720 -14.76 -12.23 21.77
CA ALA A 720 -15.28 -11.37 22.83
C ALA A 720 -16.40 -10.43 22.35
N LYS A 721 -16.27 -9.90 21.12
CA LYS A 721 -17.29 -9.02 20.52
C LYS A 721 -18.56 -9.79 20.15
N ILE A 722 -18.42 -10.99 19.57
CA ILE A 722 -19.55 -11.88 19.28
C ILE A 722 -20.31 -12.25 20.56
N TYR A 723 -19.57 -12.61 21.61
CA TYR A 723 -20.14 -12.90 22.92
C TYR A 723 -20.94 -11.70 23.46
N ALA A 724 -20.36 -10.50 23.42
CA ALA A 724 -21.01 -9.29 23.89
C ALA A 724 -22.30 -8.97 23.12
N VAL A 725 -22.28 -9.06 21.79
CA VAL A 725 -23.49 -8.85 20.96
C VAL A 725 -24.57 -9.87 21.30
N LEU A 726 -24.24 -11.17 21.33
CA LEU A 726 -25.23 -12.22 21.64
C LEU A 726 -25.77 -12.09 23.07
N GLY A 727 -24.94 -11.67 24.03
CA GLY A 727 -25.38 -11.40 25.39
C GLY A 727 -26.38 -10.24 25.49
N LYS A 728 -26.23 -9.21 24.65
CA LYS A 728 -27.18 -8.09 24.58
C LYS A 728 -28.48 -8.44 23.83
N LEU A 729 -28.44 -9.40 22.91
CA LEU A 729 -29.61 -9.90 22.18
C LEU A 729 -30.45 -10.91 22.96
N ASP A 730 -29.99 -11.30 24.15
CA ASP A 730 -30.53 -12.38 24.98
C ASP A 730 -30.34 -13.79 24.36
N PHE A 731 -29.54 -14.61 25.04
CA PHE A 731 -29.18 -15.97 24.61
C PHE A 731 -30.39 -16.91 24.49
N GLU A 732 -31.51 -16.61 25.15
CA GLU A 732 -32.67 -17.51 25.22
C GLU A 732 -33.60 -17.37 24.00
N ASN A 733 -33.69 -16.19 23.40
CA ASN A 733 -34.72 -15.83 22.41
C ASN A 733 -34.18 -15.64 20.98
N LEU A 734 -33.19 -16.44 20.58
CA LEU A 734 -32.53 -16.31 19.27
C LEU A 734 -33.25 -17.09 18.16
N PRO A 735 -33.71 -16.45 17.07
CA PRO A 735 -34.47 -17.11 16.01
C PRO A 735 -33.59 -17.89 15.03
N GLY A 736 -34.15 -18.98 14.48
CA GLY A 736 -33.62 -19.65 13.28
C GLY A 736 -32.32 -20.42 13.47
N LEU A 737 -32.00 -20.84 14.69
CA LEU A 737 -30.79 -21.60 15.01
C LEU A 737 -30.94 -23.09 14.66
N SER A 738 -29.89 -23.66 14.07
CA SER A 738 -29.77 -25.11 13.86
C SER A 738 -29.24 -25.83 15.10
N ALA A 739 -29.32 -27.16 15.14
CA ALA A 739 -28.75 -27.96 16.23
C ALA A 739 -27.23 -27.71 16.40
N GLU A 740 -26.49 -27.55 15.30
CA GLU A 740 -25.07 -27.20 15.32
C GLU A 740 -24.83 -25.81 15.91
N ASP A 741 -25.72 -24.85 15.61
CA ASP A 741 -25.64 -23.50 16.17
C ASP A 741 -25.89 -23.50 17.68
N PHE A 742 -26.87 -24.27 18.15
CA PHE A 742 -27.13 -24.45 19.57
C PHE A 742 -25.96 -25.10 20.32
N VAL A 743 -25.32 -26.12 19.74
CA VAL A 743 -24.10 -26.73 20.32
C VAL A 743 -23.00 -25.70 20.49
N THR A 744 -22.81 -24.82 19.48
CA THR A 744 -21.82 -23.74 19.55
C THR A 744 -22.24 -22.66 20.55
N LEU A 745 -23.53 -22.33 20.62
CA LEU A 745 -24.08 -21.32 21.52
C LEU A 745 -23.83 -21.66 23.00
N CYS A 746 -23.88 -22.94 23.38
CA CYS A 746 -23.52 -23.36 24.73
C CYS A 746 -22.07 -22.97 25.11
N ILE A 747 -21.16 -22.97 24.13
CA ILE A 747 -19.76 -22.55 24.33
C ILE A 747 -19.71 -21.03 24.47
N ILE A 748 -20.36 -20.30 23.56
CA ILE A 748 -20.38 -18.84 23.55
C ILE A 748 -20.98 -18.30 24.86
N HIS A 749 -22.12 -18.84 25.31
CA HIS A 749 -22.79 -18.43 26.53
C HIS A 749 -21.87 -18.52 27.78
N ARG A 750 -20.91 -19.46 27.77
CA ARG A 750 -19.92 -19.67 28.84
C ARG A 750 -18.52 -19.13 28.51
N TYR A 751 -18.40 -18.25 27.52
CA TYR A 751 -17.11 -17.73 27.05
C TYR A 751 -16.25 -17.09 28.16
N LEU A 752 -16.84 -16.16 28.93
CA LEU A 752 -16.10 -15.50 30.02
C LEU A 752 -15.73 -16.48 31.13
N ASP A 753 -16.61 -17.41 31.47
CA ASP A 753 -16.34 -18.47 32.46
C ASP A 753 -15.10 -19.28 32.06
N PHE A 754 -14.98 -19.62 30.77
CA PHE A 754 -13.82 -20.33 30.24
C PHE A 754 -12.55 -19.48 30.24
N LYS A 755 -12.62 -18.20 29.86
CA LYS A 755 -11.45 -17.31 29.85
C LYS A 755 -10.92 -17.02 31.26
N ILE A 756 -11.82 -16.81 32.22
CA ILE A 756 -11.44 -16.69 33.64
C ILE A 756 -10.75 -17.98 34.11
N GLY A 757 -11.24 -19.15 33.69
CA GLY A 757 -10.60 -20.43 33.94
C GLY A 757 -9.17 -20.54 33.37
N GLU A 758 -8.96 -20.09 32.14
CA GLU A 758 -7.63 -20.04 31.50
C GLU A 758 -6.66 -19.16 32.30
N ILE A 759 -7.08 -17.97 32.72
CA ILE A 759 -6.25 -17.04 33.53
C ILE A 759 -5.86 -17.68 34.86
N TRP A 760 -6.79 -18.34 35.57
CA TRP A 760 -6.47 -19.02 36.82
C TRP A 760 -5.52 -20.20 36.63
N ASN A 761 -5.61 -20.91 35.50
CA ASN A 761 -4.65 -21.96 35.15
C ASN A 761 -3.25 -21.37 34.84
N GLU A 762 -3.18 -20.24 34.15
CA GLU A 762 -1.92 -19.53 33.90
C GLU A 762 -1.24 -19.13 35.22
N ILE A 763 -1.96 -18.47 36.13
CA ILE A 763 -1.48 -18.11 37.46
C ILE A 763 -0.98 -19.35 38.22
N TYR A 764 -1.74 -20.45 38.18
CA TYR A 764 -1.38 -21.68 38.86
C TYR A 764 -0.08 -22.31 38.33
N GLU A 765 0.16 -22.25 37.02
CA GLU A 765 1.39 -22.75 36.40
C GLU A 765 2.58 -21.80 36.59
N GLU A 766 2.37 -20.48 36.56
CA GLU A 766 3.41 -19.48 36.87
C GLU A 766 3.98 -19.68 38.28
N ILE A 767 3.10 -19.83 39.29
CA ILE A 767 3.50 -20.11 40.68
C ILE A 767 4.39 -21.35 40.77
N LYS A 768 4.08 -22.40 40.01
CA LYS A 768 4.88 -23.64 39.97
C LYS A 768 6.24 -23.41 39.32
N LEU A 769 6.29 -22.66 38.22
CA LEU A 769 7.52 -22.38 37.47
C LEU A 769 8.48 -21.49 38.28
N GLU A 770 7.94 -20.52 39.02
CA GLU A 770 8.70 -19.68 39.96
C GLU A 770 9.12 -20.43 41.24
N LYS A 771 8.67 -21.68 41.40
CA LYS A 771 8.92 -22.53 42.58
C LYS A 771 8.41 -21.90 43.87
N LEU A 772 7.37 -21.08 43.78
CA LEU A 772 6.68 -20.52 44.94
C LEU A 772 5.79 -21.58 45.58
N ARG A 773 5.74 -21.60 46.90
CA ARG A 773 4.88 -22.51 47.67
C ARG A 773 3.73 -21.72 48.30
N PRO A 774 2.50 -21.80 47.74
CA PRO A 774 1.32 -21.21 48.36
C PRO A 774 1.08 -21.77 49.77
N VAL A 775 0.48 -20.96 50.65
CA VAL A 775 0.01 -21.42 51.95
C VAL A 775 -1.10 -22.46 51.74
N THR A 776 -1.26 -23.39 52.68
CA THR A 776 -2.22 -24.51 52.56
C THR A 776 -3.65 -24.05 52.22
N THR A 777 -4.08 -22.91 52.75
CA THR A 777 -5.39 -22.30 52.44
C THR A 777 -5.48 -21.88 50.98
N ASP A 778 -4.51 -21.11 50.49
CA ASP A 778 -4.48 -20.61 49.10
C ASP A 778 -4.37 -21.75 48.10
N LYS A 779 -3.59 -22.79 48.42
CA LYS A 779 -3.50 -24.00 47.59
C LYS A 779 -4.88 -24.66 47.41
N LYS A 780 -5.64 -24.82 48.50
CA LYS A 780 -7.00 -25.40 48.44
C LYS A 780 -7.96 -24.52 47.65
N ILE A 781 -7.82 -23.20 47.75
CA ILE A 781 -8.63 -22.23 46.98
C ILE A 781 -8.31 -22.37 45.49
N LEU A 782 -7.04 -22.37 45.10
CA LEU A 782 -6.61 -22.56 43.70
C LEU A 782 -7.10 -23.90 43.11
N GLU A 783 -6.98 -24.98 43.87
CA GLU A 783 -7.52 -26.30 43.47
C GLU A 783 -9.05 -26.29 43.33
N SER A 784 -9.75 -25.56 44.19
CA SER A 784 -11.21 -25.42 44.12
C SER A 784 -11.64 -24.59 42.90
N ILE A 785 -10.94 -23.49 42.59
CA ILE A 785 -11.21 -22.64 41.43
C ILE A 785 -10.98 -23.40 40.12
N THR A 786 -9.85 -24.10 40.00
CA THR A 786 -9.53 -24.91 38.81
C THR A 786 -10.52 -26.06 38.62
N ALA A 787 -10.93 -26.74 39.70
CA ALA A 787 -11.98 -27.76 39.65
C ALA A 787 -13.34 -27.18 39.25
N ALA A 788 -13.71 -26.00 39.76
CA ALA A 788 -14.95 -25.32 39.38
C ALA A 788 -14.97 -24.97 37.88
N SER A 789 -13.85 -24.47 37.35
CA SER A 789 -13.71 -24.20 35.91
C SER A 789 -13.86 -25.46 35.05
N GLU A 790 -13.21 -26.56 35.44
CA GLU A 790 -13.35 -27.85 34.72
C GLU A 790 -14.80 -28.39 34.78
N ASN A 791 -15.49 -28.20 35.90
CA ASN A 791 -16.89 -28.62 36.06
C ASN A 791 -17.84 -27.85 35.13
N ILE A 792 -17.58 -26.56 34.87
CA ILE A 792 -18.32 -25.78 33.86
C ILE A 792 -18.11 -26.40 32.46
N GLY A 793 -16.89 -26.78 32.12
CA GLY A 793 -16.60 -27.51 30.87
C GLY A 793 -17.38 -28.82 30.75
N LYS A 794 -17.42 -29.63 31.83
CA LYS A 794 -18.20 -30.88 31.89
C LYS A 794 -19.71 -30.64 31.75
N MET A 795 -20.24 -29.61 32.38
CA MET A 795 -21.64 -29.22 32.27
C MET A 795 -22.00 -28.87 30.82
N VAL A 796 -21.18 -28.05 30.14
CA VAL A 796 -21.41 -27.69 28.73
C VAL A 796 -21.35 -28.92 27.83
N VAL A 797 -20.39 -29.83 28.03
CA VAL A 797 -20.30 -31.11 27.32
C VAL A 797 -21.57 -31.96 27.52
N SER A 798 -22.14 -31.97 28.73
CA SER A 798 -23.39 -32.68 29.02
C SER A 798 -24.56 -32.08 28.23
N LEU A 799 -24.73 -30.75 28.27
CA LEU A 799 -25.76 -30.03 27.52
C LEU A 799 -25.64 -30.26 26.02
N GLN A 800 -24.43 -30.16 25.46
CA GLN A 800 -24.18 -30.43 24.05
C GLN A 800 -24.56 -31.87 23.66
N SER A 801 -24.30 -32.86 24.53
CA SER A 801 -24.67 -34.25 24.28
C SER A 801 -26.18 -34.45 24.26
N GLU A 802 -26.88 -33.85 25.23
CA GLU A 802 -28.34 -33.89 25.31
C GLU A 802 -28.99 -33.27 24.06
N MET A 803 -28.46 -32.14 23.58
CA MET A 803 -28.94 -31.48 22.36
C MET A 803 -28.75 -32.34 21.11
N ILE A 804 -27.57 -32.95 20.95
CA ILE A 804 -27.28 -33.83 19.82
C ILE A 804 -28.17 -35.07 19.85
N GLU A 805 -28.36 -35.68 21.03
CA GLU A 805 -29.26 -36.82 21.20
C GLU A 805 -30.73 -36.46 20.90
N SER A 806 -31.18 -35.30 21.37
CA SER A 806 -32.53 -34.79 21.11
C SER A 806 -32.76 -34.59 19.60
N GLN A 807 -31.79 -34.00 18.90
CA GLN A 807 -31.83 -33.85 17.45
C GLN A 807 -31.87 -35.20 16.74
N ALA A 808 -31.01 -36.15 17.13
CA ALA A 808 -30.99 -37.49 16.54
C ALA A 808 -32.34 -38.22 16.75
N ARG A 809 -32.95 -38.09 17.93
CA ARG A 809 -34.29 -38.64 18.20
C ARG A 809 -35.35 -37.99 17.31
N GLN A 810 -35.28 -36.67 17.12
CA GLN A 810 -36.20 -35.94 16.27
C GLN A 810 -36.05 -36.33 14.79
N ASP A 811 -34.83 -36.52 14.31
CA ASP A 811 -34.55 -36.95 12.94
C ASP A 811 -35.07 -38.36 12.66
N VAL A 812 -34.87 -39.29 13.60
CA VAL A 812 -35.45 -40.64 13.51
C VAL A 812 -36.98 -40.58 13.49
N GLN A 813 -37.61 -39.73 14.32
CA GLN A 813 -39.06 -39.55 14.31
C GLN A 813 -39.56 -38.96 12.99
N ASN A 814 -38.84 -37.98 12.42
CA ASN A 814 -39.18 -37.38 11.13
C ASN A 814 -39.04 -38.40 9.99
N GLU A 815 -37.96 -39.17 9.99
CA GLU A 815 -37.73 -40.26 9.04
C GLU A 815 -38.84 -41.32 9.14
N GLN A 816 -39.23 -41.72 10.35
CA GLN A 816 -40.36 -42.63 10.58
C GLN A 816 -41.68 -42.06 10.04
N LYS A 817 -41.94 -40.76 10.22
CA LYS A 817 -43.13 -40.09 9.63
C LYS A 817 -43.09 -40.13 8.10
N VAL A 818 -41.92 -39.93 7.49
CA VAL A 818 -41.74 -40.03 6.04
C VAL A 818 -41.98 -41.46 5.55
N TYR A 819 -41.38 -42.46 6.21
CA TYR A 819 -41.63 -43.87 5.89
C TYR A 819 -43.10 -44.27 6.08
N ALA A 820 -43.75 -43.82 7.15
CA ALA A 820 -45.17 -44.05 7.37
C ALA A 820 -46.02 -43.44 6.25
N LYS A 821 -45.66 -42.24 5.76
CA LYS A 821 -46.31 -41.60 4.62
C LYS A 821 -46.10 -42.39 3.32
N ILE A 822 -44.90 -42.90 3.07
CA ILE A 822 -44.60 -43.76 1.90
C ILE A 822 -45.38 -45.07 1.98
N GLN A 823 -45.39 -45.73 3.15
CA GLN A 823 -46.15 -46.96 3.38
C GLN A 823 -47.65 -46.72 3.22
N ALA A 824 -48.19 -45.62 3.75
CA ALA A 824 -49.59 -45.24 3.56
C ALA A 824 -49.93 -45.04 2.08
N THR A 825 -49.04 -44.38 1.32
CA THR A 825 -49.17 -44.20 -0.13
C THR A 825 -49.15 -45.54 -0.87
N HIS A 826 -48.27 -46.46 -0.47
CA HIS A 826 -48.21 -47.81 -1.05
C HIS A 826 -49.46 -48.63 -0.73
N LYS A 827 -49.95 -48.60 0.53
CA LYS A 827 -51.21 -49.24 0.93
C LYS A 827 -52.39 -48.68 0.16
N GLN A 828 -52.46 -47.36 -0.02
CA GLN A 828 -53.50 -46.73 -0.85
C GLN A 828 -53.42 -47.19 -2.31
N ARG A 829 -52.22 -47.31 -2.86
CA ARG A 829 -52.00 -47.81 -4.23
C ARG A 829 -52.41 -49.28 -4.37
N GLU A 830 -52.08 -50.12 -3.40
CA GLU A 830 -52.47 -51.53 -3.38
C GLU A 830 -53.99 -51.70 -3.24
N LEU A 831 -54.63 -50.91 -2.38
CA LEU A 831 -56.09 -50.85 -2.26
C LEU A 831 -56.74 -50.39 -3.57
N ALA A 832 -56.17 -49.40 -4.24
CA ALA A 832 -56.63 -48.95 -5.55
C ALA A 832 -56.48 -50.06 -6.62
N ASN A 833 -55.37 -50.79 -6.62
CA ASN A 833 -55.15 -51.93 -7.52
C ASN A 833 -56.14 -53.07 -7.23
N LYS A 834 -56.36 -53.45 -5.97
CA LYS A 834 -57.36 -54.47 -5.59
C LYS A 834 -58.78 -54.02 -5.94
N SER A 835 -59.10 -52.74 -5.77
CA SER A 835 -60.37 -52.16 -6.22
C SER A 835 -60.51 -52.24 -7.73
N TRP A 836 -59.44 -51.98 -8.47
CA TRP A 836 -59.40 -52.09 -9.94
C TRP A 836 -59.53 -53.54 -10.43
N GLU A 837 -58.84 -54.50 -9.81
CA GLU A 837 -58.97 -55.93 -10.08
C GLU A 837 -60.39 -56.43 -9.78
N ASN A 838 -60.96 -56.02 -8.64
CA ASN A 838 -62.35 -56.32 -8.31
C ASN A 838 -63.32 -55.70 -9.32
N PHE A 839 -63.05 -54.49 -9.79
CA PHE A 839 -63.84 -53.84 -10.85
C PHE A 839 -63.74 -54.63 -12.16
N LEU A 840 -62.53 -54.99 -12.60
CA LEU A 840 -62.28 -55.82 -13.79
C LEU A 840 -62.94 -57.20 -13.68
N ALA A 841 -62.84 -57.87 -12.53
CA ALA A 841 -63.43 -59.18 -12.31
C ALA A 841 -64.97 -59.12 -12.29
N ARG A 842 -65.56 -58.02 -11.81
CA ARG A 842 -67.02 -57.78 -11.90
C ARG A 842 -67.48 -57.56 -13.33
N THR A 843 -66.70 -56.90 -14.18
CA THR A 843 -67.11 -56.58 -15.56
C THR A 843 -66.79 -57.70 -16.56
N SER A 844 -65.78 -58.53 -16.31
CA SER A 844 -65.33 -59.57 -17.25
C SER A 844 -65.77 -61.00 -16.89
N ASN A 845 -66.16 -61.31 -15.63
CA ASN A 845 -66.59 -62.65 -15.22
C ASN A 845 -68.03 -62.67 -14.67
N ALA A 846 -68.95 -63.28 -15.42
CA ALA A 846 -70.37 -63.35 -15.08
C ALA A 846 -70.68 -64.12 -13.77
N LYS A 847 -69.86 -65.12 -13.40
CA LYS A 847 -70.02 -65.84 -12.11
C LYS A 847 -69.65 -64.93 -10.93
N THR A 848 -68.55 -64.19 -11.05
CA THR A 848 -68.09 -63.25 -10.02
C THR A 848 -69.11 -62.14 -9.84
N LEU A 849 -69.63 -61.53 -10.93
CA LEU A 849 -70.68 -60.51 -10.88
C LEU A 849 -71.94 -60.97 -10.13
N LYS A 850 -72.45 -62.17 -10.41
CA LYS A 850 -73.62 -62.73 -9.72
C LYS A 850 -73.35 -62.95 -8.23
N LYS A 851 -72.15 -63.38 -7.85
CA LYS A 851 -71.73 -63.53 -6.45
C LYS A 851 -71.67 -62.17 -5.74
N THR A 852 -71.08 -61.16 -6.37
CA THR A 852 -70.99 -59.81 -5.79
C THR A 852 -72.36 -59.14 -5.68
N LYS A 853 -73.27 -59.34 -6.66
CA LYS A 853 -74.66 -58.86 -6.58
C LYS A 853 -75.41 -59.46 -5.39
N ARG A 854 -75.27 -60.77 -5.15
CA ARG A 854 -75.85 -61.44 -3.98
C ARG A 854 -75.26 -60.93 -2.65
N LEU A 855 -73.96 -60.64 -2.61
CA LEU A 855 -73.31 -60.06 -1.43
C LEU A 855 -73.79 -58.62 -1.17
N GLN A 856 -73.98 -57.83 -2.23
CA GLN A 856 -74.55 -56.49 -2.15
C GLN A 856 -76.01 -56.54 -1.68
N GLU A 857 -76.82 -57.45 -2.20
CA GLU A 857 -78.20 -57.69 -1.74
C GLU A 857 -78.23 -58.08 -0.26
N LYS A 858 -77.35 -59.00 0.17
CA LYS A 858 -77.18 -59.36 1.59
C LYS A 858 -76.74 -58.18 2.46
N ALA A 859 -75.81 -57.35 1.99
CA ALA A 859 -75.35 -56.17 2.73
C ALA A 859 -76.46 -55.14 2.88
N ILE A 860 -77.22 -54.88 1.80
CA ILE A 860 -78.42 -54.03 1.81
C ILE A 860 -79.43 -54.59 2.82
N GLU A 861 -79.70 -55.90 2.78
CA GLU A 861 -80.64 -56.56 3.68
C GLU A 861 -80.18 -56.53 5.14
N SER A 862 -78.87 -56.68 5.40
CA SER A 862 -78.29 -56.55 6.75
C SER A 862 -78.27 -55.10 7.26
N SER A 863 -78.26 -54.11 6.38
CA SER A 863 -78.36 -52.69 6.74
C SER A 863 -79.80 -52.23 6.99
N ARG A 864 -80.81 -53.07 6.68
CA ARG A 864 -82.21 -52.80 7.01
C ARG A 864 -82.45 -53.11 8.48
N TYR A 865 -82.85 -52.09 9.24
CA TYR A 865 -83.23 -52.23 10.64
C TYR A 865 -84.45 -53.15 10.81
N GLY A 866 -84.37 -54.11 11.74
CA GLY A 866 -85.43 -55.09 12.03
C GLY A 866 -86.55 -54.60 12.96
N GLU A 867 -86.34 -53.53 13.73
CA GLU A 867 -87.32 -52.98 14.67
C GLU A 867 -87.58 -51.49 14.42
N ARG A 868 -88.87 -51.12 14.37
CA ARG A 868 -89.35 -49.78 14.02
C ARG A 868 -89.73 -48.99 15.28
N PRO A 869 -89.09 -47.86 15.61
CA PRO A 869 -89.55 -46.97 16.68
C PRO A 869 -90.81 -46.19 16.23
N GLN A 870 -91.76 -45.97 17.13
CA GLN A 870 -93.10 -45.44 16.80
C GLN A 870 -93.14 -43.96 16.35
N ASN A 871 -92.07 -43.17 16.48
CA ASN A 871 -92.07 -41.75 16.14
C ASN A 871 -90.85 -41.32 15.29
N ALA A 872 -90.62 -41.98 14.15
CA ALA A 872 -89.67 -41.49 13.14
C ALA A 872 -90.18 -41.76 11.72
N THR A 873 -90.20 -40.71 10.88
CA THR A 873 -90.52 -40.81 9.45
C THR A 873 -89.30 -41.26 8.67
N PHE A 874 -89.33 -42.48 8.13
CA PHE A 874 -88.29 -42.99 7.25
C PHE A 874 -88.68 -42.85 5.78
N HIS A 875 -87.80 -42.29 4.96
CA HIS A 875 -87.94 -42.29 3.51
C HIS A 875 -87.49 -43.65 2.95
N ARG A 876 -88.35 -44.28 2.14
CA ARG A 876 -88.07 -45.58 1.54
C ARG A 876 -87.04 -45.42 0.41
N THR A 877 -85.86 -46.02 0.56
CA THR A 877 -84.78 -45.96 -0.43
C THR A 877 -84.85 -47.04 -1.52
N ASP A 878 -85.90 -47.87 -1.51
CA ASP A 878 -86.12 -48.92 -2.52
C ASP A 878 -86.68 -48.32 -3.83
N ILE A 879 -85.84 -48.23 -4.88
CA ILE A 879 -86.30 -47.95 -6.25
C ILE A 879 -86.65 -49.29 -6.93
N LYS A 880 -87.94 -49.57 -7.12
CA LYS A 880 -88.39 -50.79 -7.82
C LYS A 880 -87.93 -50.78 -9.28
N GLY A 881 -87.24 -51.84 -9.72
CA GLY A 881 -86.78 -52.04 -11.10
C GLY A 881 -85.33 -51.61 -11.39
N LEU A 882 -84.58 -51.15 -10.40
CA LEU A 882 -83.21 -50.68 -10.59
C LEU A 882 -82.21 -51.86 -10.73
N ASN A 883 -81.95 -52.29 -11.97
CA ASN A 883 -80.90 -53.27 -12.31
C ASN A 883 -79.56 -52.58 -12.61
N ALA A 884 -79.04 -51.78 -11.68
CA ALA A 884 -77.72 -51.16 -11.81
C ALA A 884 -76.66 -52.00 -11.08
N THR A 885 -75.77 -52.64 -11.83
CA THR A 885 -74.64 -53.44 -11.31
C THR A 885 -73.36 -52.63 -11.09
N VAL A 886 -73.41 -51.31 -11.23
CA VAL A 886 -72.27 -50.39 -11.05
C VAL A 886 -72.73 -49.17 -10.26
N PRO A 887 -72.05 -48.76 -9.18
CA PRO A 887 -72.32 -47.46 -8.58
C PRO A 887 -71.77 -46.39 -9.53
N SER A 888 -72.64 -45.70 -10.26
CA SER A 888 -72.30 -44.46 -10.96
C SER A 888 -72.10 -43.36 -9.92
N GLY A 889 -70.95 -42.68 -10.00
CA GLY A 889 -70.47 -41.67 -9.05
C GLY A 889 -71.24 -40.36 -9.11
N GLY A 890 -72.50 -40.38 -8.68
CA GLY A 890 -73.25 -39.17 -8.32
C GLY A 890 -73.16 -38.94 -6.82
N VAL A 891 -72.31 -38.01 -6.39
CA VAL A 891 -72.40 -37.45 -5.03
C VAL A 891 -73.67 -36.59 -5.00
N VAL A 892 -74.67 -37.03 -4.23
CA VAL A 892 -75.80 -36.19 -3.84
C VAL A 892 -75.44 -35.58 -2.50
N THR A 893 -75.17 -34.28 -2.47
CA THR A 893 -75.13 -33.50 -1.23
C THR A 893 -76.52 -33.50 -0.61
N VAL A 894 -76.71 -34.30 0.44
CA VAL A 894 -77.86 -34.15 1.33
C VAL A 894 -77.57 -32.94 2.21
N GLU A 895 -78.44 -31.94 2.19
CA GLU A 895 -78.35 -30.82 3.12
C GLU A 895 -78.47 -31.36 4.55
N SER A 896 -77.34 -31.46 5.25
CA SER A 896 -77.34 -31.77 6.67
C SER A 896 -77.93 -30.58 7.44
N THR A 897 -78.66 -30.91 8.50
CA THR A 897 -79.33 -30.03 9.45
C THR A 897 -78.53 -28.75 9.76
N PRO A 898 -79.17 -27.56 9.77
CA PRO A 898 -78.49 -26.29 10.01
C PRO A 898 -77.66 -26.31 11.31
N ALA A 899 -76.43 -25.77 11.26
CA ALA A 899 -75.46 -25.74 12.35
C ALA A 899 -75.95 -25.03 13.64
N ARG A 900 -77.15 -24.44 13.65
CA ARG A 900 -77.81 -23.90 14.84
C ARG A 900 -78.55 -24.97 15.68
N LEU A 901 -78.78 -26.17 15.14
CA LEU A 901 -79.61 -27.21 15.78
C LEU A 901 -78.82 -28.44 16.28
N VAL A 902 -77.51 -28.53 15.96
CA VAL A 902 -76.63 -29.57 16.50
C VAL A 902 -75.45 -28.85 17.12
N GLY A 903 -75.56 -28.46 18.40
CA GLY A 903 -74.43 -27.96 19.18
C GLY A 903 -73.28 -28.96 19.04
N GLY A 904 -72.29 -28.61 18.21
CA GLY A 904 -71.28 -29.55 17.74
C GLY A 904 -70.34 -30.00 18.87
N PRO A 905 -69.73 -31.19 18.76
CA PRO A 905 -69.04 -31.85 19.87
C PRO A 905 -67.64 -31.31 20.19
N LEU A 906 -67.38 -30.01 20.00
CA LEU A 906 -66.18 -29.29 20.51
C LEU A 906 -66.46 -27.78 20.72
N ALA A 907 -67.72 -27.39 20.95
CA ALA A 907 -68.09 -26.00 21.21
C ALA A 907 -67.49 -25.42 22.52
N ASP A 908 -67.00 -26.29 23.42
CA ASP A 908 -66.38 -25.91 24.70
C ASP A 908 -64.93 -26.45 24.85
N THR A 909 -64.10 -26.35 23.80
CA THR A 909 -62.64 -26.63 23.92
C THR A 909 -61.78 -25.61 23.17
N ASP A 910 -60.66 -25.19 23.77
CA ASP A 910 -59.75 -24.11 23.33
C ASP A 910 -59.02 -24.33 21.98
N ILE A 911 -59.39 -25.35 21.19
CA ILE A 911 -58.72 -25.74 19.94
C ILE A 911 -59.40 -25.10 18.70
N ALA A 912 -60.36 -24.18 18.88
CA ALA A 912 -61.13 -23.58 17.79
C ALA A 912 -60.53 -22.31 17.13
N LEU A 913 -59.28 -21.91 17.44
CA LEU A 913 -58.67 -20.68 16.88
C LEU A 913 -57.39 -20.85 16.05
N LYS A 914 -57.14 -22.02 15.45
CA LYS A 914 -56.15 -22.14 14.35
C LYS A 914 -56.65 -23.02 13.21
N LYS A 915 -57.14 -22.38 12.14
CA LYS A 915 -57.34 -23.01 10.83
C LYS A 915 -55.99 -23.38 10.24
N LEU A 916 -55.70 -24.68 10.11
CA LEU A 916 -54.71 -25.21 9.17
C LEU A 916 -55.42 -25.89 8.00
N PRO A 917 -55.01 -25.66 6.74
CA PRO A 917 -55.64 -26.25 5.57
C PRO A 917 -55.11 -27.68 5.35
N ILE A 918 -55.94 -28.68 5.60
CA ILE A 918 -55.64 -30.07 5.21
C ILE A 918 -56.07 -30.26 3.76
N ARG A 919 -55.14 -30.08 2.82
CA ARG A 919 -55.26 -30.56 1.43
C ARG A 919 -55.03 -32.07 1.39
N GLY A 920 -56.10 -32.85 1.36
CA GLY A 920 -56.09 -34.25 0.93
C GLY A 920 -56.01 -34.33 -0.60
N GLY A 921 -54.94 -34.93 -1.12
CA GLY A 921 -54.70 -35.05 -2.56
C GLY A 921 -55.39 -36.25 -3.21
N ALA A 922 -55.88 -36.04 -4.44
CA ALA A 922 -56.04 -37.09 -5.44
C ALA A 922 -55.46 -36.59 -6.78
N LEU A 923 -54.58 -37.43 -7.34
CA LEU A 923 -53.76 -37.31 -8.55
C LEU A 923 -54.38 -36.56 -9.75
N GLN A 924 -53.71 -35.48 -10.20
CA GLN A 924 -53.75 -35.06 -11.61
C GLN A 924 -52.55 -35.68 -12.36
N ARG A 925 -52.84 -36.27 -13.53
CA ARG A 925 -51.89 -36.81 -14.50
C ARG A 925 -51.02 -35.69 -15.09
N VAL A 926 -49.73 -35.97 -15.21
CA VAL A 926 -48.78 -35.22 -16.06
C VAL A 926 -49.24 -35.31 -17.53
N LYS A 927 -49.29 -34.17 -18.22
CA LYS A 927 -49.13 -34.11 -19.69
C LYS A 927 -47.94 -33.22 -20.01
N ALA A 928 -47.19 -33.69 -21.00
CA ALA A 928 -45.89 -33.23 -21.45
C ALA A 928 -45.88 -31.78 -21.95
N VAL A 929 -44.69 -31.19 -21.86
CA VAL A 929 -44.23 -30.02 -22.61
C VAL A 929 -44.45 -30.24 -24.11
N LYS A 930 -45.08 -29.27 -24.77
CA LYS A 930 -44.79 -28.93 -26.17
C LYS A 930 -44.72 -27.41 -26.28
N THR A 931 -43.54 -26.96 -26.70
CA THR A 931 -43.29 -25.70 -27.38
C THR A 931 -44.30 -25.46 -28.50
N VAL A 932 -44.63 -24.18 -28.77
CA VAL A 932 -44.66 -23.53 -30.10
C VAL A 932 -45.23 -22.11 -29.95
N ASP A 933 -44.37 -21.15 -30.30
CA ASP A 933 -44.59 -19.94 -31.11
C ASP A 933 -45.81 -19.04 -30.91
N GLU A 934 -45.53 -17.76 -30.62
CA GLU A 934 -46.28 -16.63 -31.17
C GLU A 934 -45.95 -16.46 -32.66
N PRO A 935 -46.94 -16.28 -33.55
CA PRO A 935 -46.69 -15.85 -34.91
C PRO A 935 -46.60 -14.32 -34.98
N LYS A 936 -45.44 -13.82 -35.41
CA LYS A 936 -45.35 -12.54 -36.12
C LYS A 936 -46.22 -12.60 -37.38
N LYS A 937 -47.09 -11.60 -37.55
CA LYS A 937 -47.56 -11.15 -38.87
C LYS A 937 -46.67 -9.97 -39.29
N SER A 938 -45.89 -10.17 -40.33
CA SER A 938 -45.51 -9.17 -41.35
C SER A 938 -46.38 -9.50 -42.58
N GLU A 939 -46.93 -8.66 -43.43
CA GLU A 939 -46.89 -7.23 -43.84
C GLU A 939 -48.12 -7.09 -44.84
N PRO A 940 -48.47 -5.97 -45.53
CA PRO A 940 -47.67 -4.79 -45.91
C PRO A 940 -48.38 -3.41 -45.80
N THR A 941 -47.58 -2.35 -45.57
CA THR A 941 -47.57 -0.96 -46.13
C THR A 941 -46.95 -0.01 -45.13
#